data_AF-A0A8C2JA31-F1
#
_entry.id   AF-A0A8C2JA31-F1
#
_cell.length_a   1.000
_cell.length_b   1.000
_cell.length_c   1.000
_cell.angle_alpha   90.00
_cell.angle_beta   90.00
_cell.angle_gamma   90.00
#
_symmetry.space_group_name_H-M   'P 1'
#
loop_
_entity.id
_entity.type
_entity.pdbx_description
1 polymer ?
#
loop_
_entity_poly.entity_id
_entity_poly.type
_entity_poly.pdbx_seq_one_letter_code
_entity_poly.pdbx_strand_id
1 'polypeptide(L)'
;MSNLIEGDLLPSALIWITSRPAAANQIPSKYINRVTEIQGFNDPQKEEYFRKRISDEHQASRIISHIRGARSLHIMCHIPVFCWISSIVFEKLLKEDLSAEIPQTLTEMFIHFLLNQIKMTSQKYEERDPEKLLQSNREVIVKLAELAFNQLTKGNVMFYEEDLRESGIDVTDASVYSGICTEIFREESVIYHRKVYSFVHLSFQEFFAALYVFFCYLHKNSEVLKMFLTGKSRTQCENVPLDVFLKEAMNKALSSENGHLDLFLRFLHGVSLESNQRLLQDVLIHTENNPESIKKITQNLKRGQKNNVSPERWMNLTHCLIEMKDNSLVEKVQALLKSKAKSKNLSLAQCSTLANMILMSEEVLDELDLKKYNIKSKEGRWRLVPAVGNCRKALLAGCHLSDQHCEIMASALQSSNSSLRELDLSHNDLRDSGVKQLCAGLKSPNCQLNKLRLSGCMVTEEGCAALASALSSNPSHLRELDLSYNHPGDSADTLKHLEKLNVDHGGEFWITSGLHKYACDLTLDPNTAHRHLVLSEENRKVTRVSEEQSYPDHPDRFDQCRQVLCSESLTGRCYWETEWSGAGAVISVSYKEIKRKGWSADCLFGCNVISWSLRCSDQGFTALHNNNSTEISAASGSCKRVAVFLDESSGSLSFYSVSDTHTLTHLHTFTHTFTQPLHAGFNLYTNSSVSLCHIKH
;
A
#
# COMPACT_ATOMS: atom_id res chain seq x y z
N MET A 1 -14.89 30.81 -17.81
CA MET A 1 -15.17 29.70 -16.88
C MET A 1 -14.93 30.08 -15.42
N SER A 2 -13.81 30.73 -15.08
CA SER A 2 -13.53 31.19 -13.70
C SER A 2 -14.67 32.04 -13.11
N ASN A 3 -15.11 33.10 -13.79
CA ASN A 3 -16.23 33.94 -13.32
C ASN A 3 -17.56 33.17 -13.13
N LEU A 4 -17.77 32.07 -13.86
CA LEU A 4 -18.95 31.19 -13.67
C LEU A 4 -18.80 30.37 -12.39
N ILE A 5 -17.61 29.76 -12.19
CA ILE A 5 -17.30 28.97 -10.99
C ILE A 5 -17.28 29.84 -9.73
N GLU A 6 -16.80 31.08 -9.84
CA GLU A 6 -16.74 32.05 -8.74
C GLU A 6 -18.11 32.69 -8.44
N GLY A 7 -19.07 32.56 -9.35
CA GLY A 7 -20.42 33.11 -9.20
C GLY A 7 -20.56 34.58 -9.63
N ASP A 8 -19.49 35.21 -10.14
CA ASP A 8 -19.53 36.57 -10.69
C ASP A 8 -20.42 36.69 -11.93
N LEU A 9 -20.54 35.58 -12.68
CA LEU A 9 -21.40 35.46 -13.85
C LEU A 9 -22.41 34.33 -13.64
N LEU A 10 -23.71 34.65 -13.74
CA LEU A 10 -24.83 33.74 -13.48
C LEU A 10 -24.81 33.13 -12.05
N PRO A 11 -24.91 33.96 -10.99
CA PRO A 11 -24.75 33.52 -9.59
C PRO A 11 -25.77 32.46 -9.14
N SER A 12 -26.90 32.32 -9.85
CA SER A 12 -27.94 31.34 -9.55
C SER A 12 -27.83 30.05 -10.38
N ALA A 13 -26.87 29.95 -11.30
CA ALA A 13 -26.69 28.76 -12.12
C ALA A 13 -26.02 27.65 -11.31
N LEU A 14 -26.53 26.42 -11.45
CA LEU A 14 -25.88 25.23 -10.92
C LEU A 14 -24.91 24.69 -11.96
N ILE A 15 -23.67 24.46 -11.54
CA ILE A 15 -22.59 23.99 -12.42
C ILE A 15 -22.21 22.57 -12.02
N TRP A 16 -22.32 21.64 -12.97
CA TRP A 16 -21.78 20.30 -12.82
C TRP A 16 -20.48 20.18 -13.61
N ILE A 17 -19.38 19.86 -12.94
CA ILE A 17 -18.06 19.70 -13.56
C ILE A 17 -17.65 18.24 -13.51
N THR A 18 -17.32 17.66 -14.66
CA THR A 18 -16.67 16.34 -14.74
C THR A 18 -15.19 16.53 -15.00
N SER A 19 -14.32 15.94 -14.17
CA SER A 19 -12.87 16.09 -14.29
C SER A 19 -12.13 14.82 -13.86
N ARG A 20 -10.91 14.63 -14.35
CA ARG A 20 -9.98 13.61 -13.82
C ARG A 20 -9.55 14.00 -12.40
N PRO A 21 -9.27 13.04 -11.49
CA PRO A 21 -8.85 13.37 -10.12
C PRO A 21 -7.67 14.34 -10.05
N ALA A 22 -6.66 14.18 -10.90
CA ALA A 22 -5.49 15.06 -10.94
C ALA A 22 -5.80 16.52 -11.33
N ALA A 23 -6.86 16.76 -12.11
CA ALA A 23 -7.28 18.09 -12.54
C ALA A 23 -8.36 18.68 -11.62
N ALA A 24 -9.14 17.85 -10.91
CA ALA A 24 -10.14 18.30 -9.95
C ALA A 24 -9.52 19.15 -8.82
N ASN A 25 -8.29 18.81 -8.40
CA ASN A 25 -7.56 19.54 -7.35
C ASN A 25 -7.17 20.98 -7.74
N GLN A 26 -7.29 21.36 -9.01
CA GLN A 26 -7.04 22.73 -9.47
C GLN A 26 -8.23 23.67 -9.21
N ILE A 27 -9.42 23.12 -8.93
CA ILE A 27 -10.61 23.90 -8.59
C ILE A 27 -10.57 24.16 -7.08
N PRO A 28 -10.52 25.43 -6.63
CA PRO A 28 -10.50 25.73 -5.20
C PRO A 28 -11.72 25.15 -4.49
N SER A 29 -11.49 24.39 -3.42
CA SER A 29 -12.55 23.68 -2.68
C SER A 29 -13.66 24.58 -2.15
N LYS A 30 -13.36 25.87 -1.91
CA LYS A 30 -14.35 26.90 -1.51
C LYS A 30 -15.49 27.09 -2.52
N TYR A 31 -15.28 26.72 -3.79
CA TYR A 31 -16.29 26.84 -4.86
C TYR A 31 -16.98 25.51 -5.17
N ILE A 32 -16.71 24.44 -4.40
CA ILE A 32 -17.26 23.10 -4.65
C ILE A 32 -18.23 22.74 -3.52
N ASN A 33 -19.53 22.68 -3.84
CA ASN A 33 -20.55 22.28 -2.85
C ASN A 33 -20.60 20.76 -2.64
N ARG A 34 -20.29 19.98 -3.69
CA ARG A 34 -20.36 18.52 -3.66
C ARG A 34 -19.33 17.92 -4.62
N VAL A 35 -18.65 16.87 -4.16
CA VAL A 35 -17.79 16.01 -4.97
C VAL A 35 -18.44 14.63 -5.06
N THR A 36 -18.39 14.02 -6.24
CA THR A 36 -18.87 12.65 -6.44
C THR A 36 -17.90 11.95 -7.38
N GLU A 37 -17.35 10.83 -6.93
CA GLU A 37 -16.42 10.01 -7.72
C GLU A 37 -17.18 8.95 -8.50
N ILE A 38 -16.93 8.88 -9.82
CA ILE A 38 -17.46 7.82 -10.67
C ILE A 38 -16.50 6.64 -10.60
N GLN A 39 -16.85 5.62 -9.84
CA GLN A 39 -16.00 4.45 -9.60
C GLN A 39 -15.87 3.56 -10.85
N GLY A 40 -16.95 3.34 -11.60
CA GLY A 40 -16.96 2.44 -12.76
C GLY A 40 -17.79 1.17 -12.50
N PHE A 41 -17.51 0.09 -13.23
CA PHE A 41 -18.23 -1.19 -13.12
C PHE A 41 -17.65 -2.08 -12.03
N ASN A 42 -18.50 -2.51 -11.10
CA ASN A 42 -18.21 -3.66 -10.25
C ASN A 42 -18.28 -4.97 -11.05
N ASP A 43 -17.85 -6.09 -10.47
CA ASP A 43 -17.78 -7.37 -11.18
C ASP A 43 -19.12 -7.88 -11.72
N PRO A 44 -20.23 -7.84 -10.97
CA PRO A 44 -21.55 -8.15 -11.51
C PRO A 44 -21.91 -7.27 -12.73
N GLN A 45 -21.63 -5.97 -12.67
CA GLN A 45 -21.90 -5.04 -13.78
C GLN A 45 -21.01 -5.32 -15.00
N LYS A 46 -19.75 -5.75 -14.81
CA LYS A 46 -18.89 -6.19 -15.91
C LYS A 46 -19.51 -7.38 -16.63
N GLU A 47 -19.94 -8.41 -15.87
CA GLU A 47 -20.59 -9.58 -16.46
C GLU A 47 -21.90 -9.24 -17.16
N GLU A 48 -22.73 -8.42 -16.51
CA GLU A 48 -23.99 -7.93 -17.07
C GLU A 48 -23.75 -7.20 -18.40
N TYR A 49 -22.73 -6.35 -18.46
CA TYR A 49 -22.34 -5.67 -19.69
C TYR A 49 -22.04 -6.65 -20.82
N PHE A 50 -21.17 -7.64 -20.58
CA PHE A 50 -20.81 -8.62 -21.61
C PHE A 50 -21.99 -9.48 -22.06
N ARG A 51 -22.83 -9.95 -21.12
CA ARG A 51 -24.06 -10.70 -21.46
C ARG A 51 -25.06 -9.88 -22.25
N LYS A 52 -25.24 -8.59 -21.92
CA LYS A 52 -26.12 -7.70 -22.69
C LYS A 52 -25.58 -7.39 -24.08
N ARG A 53 -24.26 -7.32 -24.23
CA ARG A 53 -23.61 -6.92 -25.49
C ARG A 53 -23.49 -8.06 -26.49
N ILE A 54 -23.30 -9.29 -26.00
CA ILE A 54 -22.99 -10.48 -26.80
C ILE A 54 -24.20 -11.40 -26.78
N SER A 55 -24.85 -11.55 -27.93
CA SER A 55 -26.12 -12.30 -28.03
C SER A 55 -25.99 -13.81 -27.82
N ASP A 56 -24.80 -14.38 -28.02
CA ASP A 56 -24.51 -15.80 -27.77
C ASP A 56 -24.03 -16.01 -26.34
N GLU A 57 -24.84 -16.68 -25.51
CA GLU A 57 -24.58 -16.92 -24.09
C GLU A 57 -23.31 -17.76 -23.83
N HIS A 58 -22.98 -18.69 -24.72
CA HIS A 58 -21.78 -19.52 -24.57
C HIS A 58 -20.52 -18.70 -24.89
N GLN A 59 -20.56 -17.86 -25.93
CA GLN A 59 -19.49 -16.90 -26.23
C GLN A 59 -19.33 -15.87 -25.12
N ALA A 60 -20.43 -15.31 -24.61
CA ALA A 60 -20.41 -14.36 -23.50
C ALA A 60 -19.75 -14.98 -22.26
N SER A 61 -20.14 -16.21 -21.90
CA SER A 61 -19.56 -16.95 -20.77
C SER A 61 -18.06 -17.21 -20.96
N ARG A 62 -17.64 -17.58 -22.18
CA ARG A 62 -16.22 -17.82 -22.51
C ARG A 62 -15.39 -16.53 -22.42
N ILE A 63 -15.91 -15.40 -22.91
CA ILE A 63 -15.26 -14.09 -22.82
C ILE A 63 -15.15 -13.64 -21.37
N ILE A 64 -16.23 -13.75 -20.60
CA ILE A 64 -16.24 -13.42 -19.17
C ILE A 64 -15.21 -14.26 -18.42
N SER A 65 -15.14 -15.57 -18.69
CA SER A 65 -14.15 -16.46 -18.09
C SER A 65 -12.73 -16.06 -18.48
N HIS A 66 -12.49 -15.69 -19.73
CA HIS A 66 -11.17 -15.28 -20.19
C HIS A 66 -10.74 -13.96 -19.54
N ILE A 67 -11.61 -12.95 -19.54
CA ILE A 67 -11.33 -11.66 -18.90
C ILE A 67 -11.01 -11.87 -17.42
N ARG A 68 -11.77 -12.72 -16.71
CA ARG A 68 -11.49 -13.09 -15.31
C ARG A 68 -10.12 -13.75 -15.13
N GLY A 69 -9.73 -14.65 -16.03
CA GLY A 69 -8.42 -15.32 -16.04
C GLY A 69 -7.28 -14.47 -16.61
N ALA A 70 -7.54 -13.21 -16.98
CA ALA A 70 -6.54 -12.24 -17.38
C ALA A 70 -6.69 -11.01 -16.48
N ARG A 71 -6.21 -11.09 -15.22
CA ARG A 71 -6.57 -10.10 -14.19
C ARG A 71 -6.25 -8.64 -14.53
N SER A 72 -5.22 -8.39 -15.34
CA SER A 72 -4.95 -7.04 -15.89
C SER A 72 -6.15 -6.52 -16.69
N LEU A 73 -6.67 -7.31 -17.63
CA LEU A 73 -7.86 -6.99 -18.43
C LEU A 73 -9.11 -6.85 -17.55
N HIS A 74 -9.28 -7.78 -16.59
CA HIS A 74 -10.40 -7.75 -15.65
C HIS A 74 -10.49 -6.44 -14.86
N ILE A 75 -9.34 -5.90 -14.46
CA ILE A 75 -9.26 -4.69 -13.65
C ILE A 75 -9.42 -3.44 -14.51
N MET A 76 -8.88 -3.45 -15.73
CA MET A 76 -9.17 -2.39 -16.69
C MET A 76 -10.66 -2.33 -17.04
N CYS A 77 -11.35 -3.46 -17.14
CA CYS A 77 -12.81 -3.51 -17.32
C CYS A 77 -13.63 -2.88 -16.17
N HIS A 78 -12.99 -2.42 -15.09
CA HIS A 78 -13.63 -1.48 -14.17
C HIS A 78 -14.05 -0.18 -14.86
N ILE A 79 -13.26 0.29 -15.83
CA ILE A 79 -13.61 1.45 -16.65
C ILE A 79 -14.44 0.95 -17.85
N PRO A 80 -15.70 1.40 -18.00
CA PRO A 80 -16.64 0.86 -19.01
C PRO A 80 -16.12 0.85 -20.45
N VAL A 81 -15.28 1.82 -20.84
CA VAL A 81 -14.69 1.86 -22.19
C VAL A 81 -13.83 0.62 -22.49
N PHE A 82 -13.16 0.04 -21.49
CA PHE A 82 -12.38 -1.18 -21.69
C PHE A 82 -13.27 -2.41 -21.81
N CYS A 83 -14.46 -2.44 -21.19
CA CYS A 83 -15.46 -3.47 -21.49
C CYS A 83 -15.92 -3.39 -22.95
N TRP A 84 -16.16 -2.17 -23.44
CA TRP A 84 -16.54 -1.94 -24.83
C TRP A 84 -15.46 -2.39 -25.82
N ILE A 85 -14.21 -1.97 -25.62
CA ILE A 85 -13.06 -2.41 -26.43
C ILE A 85 -12.94 -3.93 -26.39
N SER A 86 -13.00 -4.53 -25.20
CA SER A 86 -12.87 -5.98 -25.04
C SER A 86 -13.98 -6.74 -25.74
N SER A 87 -15.22 -6.24 -25.68
CA SER A 87 -16.35 -6.86 -26.38
C SER A 87 -16.11 -6.89 -27.90
N ILE A 88 -15.67 -5.78 -28.49
CA ILE A 88 -15.40 -5.70 -29.94
C ILE A 88 -14.27 -6.64 -30.34
N VAL A 89 -13.17 -6.64 -29.59
CA VAL A 89 -12.00 -7.48 -29.88
C VAL A 89 -12.35 -8.96 -29.79
N PHE A 90 -12.91 -9.40 -28.66
CA PHE A 90 -13.17 -10.82 -28.44
C PHE A 90 -14.34 -11.36 -29.25
N GLU A 91 -15.40 -10.58 -29.47
CA GLU A 91 -16.52 -11.02 -30.29
C GLU A 91 -16.05 -11.34 -31.72
N LYS A 92 -15.17 -10.52 -32.29
CA LYS A 92 -14.65 -10.73 -33.64
C LYS A 92 -13.61 -11.86 -33.69
N LEU A 93 -12.66 -11.89 -32.74
CA LEU A 93 -11.64 -12.95 -32.67
C LEU A 93 -12.28 -14.34 -32.52
N LEU A 94 -13.23 -14.50 -31.59
CA LEU A 94 -13.85 -15.80 -31.32
C LEU A 94 -14.85 -16.24 -32.39
N LYS A 95 -15.37 -15.32 -33.21
CA LYS A 95 -16.18 -15.64 -34.40
C LYS A 95 -15.31 -16.14 -35.56
N GLU A 96 -14.11 -15.61 -35.71
CA GLU A 96 -13.24 -15.88 -36.86
C GLU A 96 -12.33 -17.09 -36.63
N ASP A 97 -11.81 -17.29 -35.41
CA ASP A 97 -10.94 -18.43 -35.06
C ASP A 97 -11.04 -18.78 -33.57
N LEU A 98 -11.63 -19.95 -33.27
CA LEU A 98 -11.79 -20.45 -31.90
C LEU A 98 -10.45 -20.85 -31.24
N SER A 99 -9.37 -20.96 -32.03
CA SER A 99 -8.01 -21.33 -31.62
C SER A 99 -7.02 -20.16 -31.60
N ALA A 100 -7.45 -18.96 -32.02
CA ALA A 100 -6.59 -17.77 -32.04
C ALA A 100 -6.05 -17.45 -30.64
N GLU A 101 -4.76 -17.07 -30.59
CA GLU A 101 -4.10 -16.65 -29.37
C GLU A 101 -4.77 -15.36 -28.85
N ILE A 102 -5.31 -15.43 -27.63
CA ILE A 102 -6.12 -14.35 -27.09
C ILE A 102 -5.18 -13.27 -26.53
N PRO A 103 -5.43 -11.98 -26.81
CA PRO A 103 -4.64 -10.88 -26.25
C PRO A 103 -4.49 -10.96 -24.73
N GLN A 104 -3.26 -10.89 -24.23
CA GLN A 104 -2.94 -10.96 -22.80
C GLN A 104 -2.53 -9.60 -22.23
N THR A 105 -2.07 -8.70 -23.09
CA THR A 105 -1.58 -7.36 -22.71
C THR A 105 -2.51 -6.26 -23.21
N LEU A 106 -2.40 -5.06 -22.62
CA LEU A 106 -3.20 -3.91 -23.06
C LEU A 106 -2.81 -3.50 -24.48
N THR A 107 -1.52 -3.59 -24.82
CA THR A 107 -1.04 -3.26 -26.16
C THR A 107 -1.63 -4.20 -27.21
N GLU A 108 -1.65 -5.52 -26.96
CA GLU A 108 -2.29 -6.48 -27.87
C GLU A 108 -3.78 -6.17 -28.06
N MET A 109 -4.51 -5.83 -26.99
CA MET A 109 -5.93 -5.45 -27.10
C MET A 109 -6.15 -4.26 -28.05
N PHE A 110 -5.30 -3.24 -27.97
CA PHE A 110 -5.40 -2.05 -28.84
C PHE A 110 -4.96 -2.35 -30.28
N ILE A 111 -3.95 -3.19 -30.46
CA ILE A 111 -3.53 -3.66 -31.79
C ILE A 111 -4.67 -4.44 -32.46
N HIS A 112 -5.26 -5.42 -31.78
CA HIS A 112 -6.38 -6.18 -32.33
C HIS A 112 -7.62 -5.31 -32.56
N PHE A 113 -7.87 -4.32 -31.71
CA PHE A 113 -8.92 -3.34 -31.97
C PHE A 113 -8.66 -2.55 -33.25
N LEU A 114 -7.44 -2.02 -33.43
CA LEU A 114 -7.03 -1.30 -34.63
C LEU A 114 -7.20 -2.17 -35.89
N LEU A 115 -6.67 -3.40 -35.89
CA LEU A 115 -6.80 -4.35 -37.00
C LEU A 115 -8.28 -4.63 -37.32
N ASN A 116 -9.13 -4.75 -36.29
CA ASN A 116 -10.56 -4.93 -36.47
C ASN A 116 -11.22 -3.73 -37.15
N GLN A 117 -10.81 -2.50 -36.80
CA GLN A 117 -11.30 -1.27 -37.45
C GLN A 117 -10.85 -1.18 -38.91
N ILE A 118 -9.57 -1.46 -39.20
CA ILE A 118 -9.04 -1.49 -40.58
C ILE A 118 -9.85 -2.46 -41.44
N LYS A 119 -10.08 -3.67 -40.94
CA LYS A 119 -10.87 -4.70 -41.64
C LYS A 119 -12.34 -4.31 -41.81
N MET A 120 -12.92 -3.55 -40.88
CA MET A 120 -14.30 -3.05 -41.03
C MET A 120 -14.39 -1.93 -42.06
N THR A 121 -13.39 -1.05 -42.10
CA THR A 121 -13.28 0.00 -43.11
C THR A 121 -13.12 -0.60 -44.50
N SER A 122 -12.23 -1.59 -44.66
CA SER A 122 -12.01 -2.26 -45.94
C SER A 122 -13.25 -2.94 -46.51
N GLN A 123 -14.15 -3.43 -45.65
CA GLN A 123 -15.42 -4.04 -46.05
C GLN A 123 -16.50 -3.02 -46.44
N LYS A 124 -16.42 -1.78 -45.93
CA LYS A 124 -17.42 -0.72 -46.18
C LYS A 124 -17.17 0.03 -47.48
N TYR A 125 -15.93 0.10 -47.95
CA TYR A 125 -15.56 0.82 -49.17
C TYR A 125 -15.16 -0.18 -50.27
N GLU A 126 -15.87 -0.16 -51.40
CA GLU A 126 -15.73 -1.11 -52.52
C GLU A 126 -14.44 -0.90 -53.35
N GLU A 127 -13.28 -0.76 -52.73
CA GLU A 127 -12.02 -0.68 -53.47
C GLU A 127 -11.55 -2.10 -53.82
N ARG A 128 -11.61 -2.45 -55.12
CA ARG A 128 -11.37 -3.82 -55.61
C ARG A 128 -9.89 -4.26 -55.58
N ASP A 129 -8.97 -3.36 -55.24
CA ASP A 129 -7.54 -3.62 -55.19
C ASP A 129 -7.02 -3.67 -53.73
N PRO A 130 -6.75 -4.87 -53.20
CA PRO A 130 -6.31 -5.05 -51.81
C PRO A 130 -5.02 -4.31 -51.46
N GLU A 131 -4.08 -4.16 -52.41
CA GLU A 131 -2.77 -3.52 -52.14
C GLU A 131 -2.91 -2.00 -52.00
N LYS A 132 -3.72 -1.37 -52.85
CA LYS A 132 -4.01 0.07 -52.76
C LYS A 132 -4.75 0.42 -51.49
N LEU A 133 -5.73 -0.41 -51.12
CA LEU A 133 -6.51 -0.20 -49.90
C LEU A 133 -5.64 -0.36 -48.65
N LEU A 134 -4.72 -1.32 -48.64
CA LEU A 134 -3.74 -1.48 -47.56
C LEU A 134 -2.84 -0.24 -47.42
N GLN A 135 -2.31 0.26 -48.54
CA GLN A 135 -1.45 1.45 -48.56
C GLN A 135 -2.20 2.71 -48.11
N SER A 136 -3.45 2.89 -48.56
CA SER A 136 -4.32 4.00 -48.14
C SER A 136 -4.62 3.95 -46.64
N ASN A 137 -5.05 2.79 -46.12
CA ASN A 137 -5.32 2.62 -44.70
C ASN A 137 -4.09 2.92 -43.84
N ARG A 138 -2.93 2.43 -44.28
CA ARG A 138 -1.66 2.68 -43.60
C ARG A 138 -1.34 4.17 -43.52
N GLU A 139 -1.49 4.90 -44.63
CA GLU A 139 -1.23 6.35 -44.66
C GLU A 139 -2.13 7.10 -43.66
N VAL A 140 -3.43 6.78 -43.64
CA VAL A 140 -4.39 7.41 -42.72
C VAL A 140 -4.06 7.08 -41.27
N ILE A 141 -3.70 5.84 -40.95
CA ILE A 141 -3.33 5.42 -39.60
C ILE A 141 -2.08 6.17 -39.11
N VAL A 142 -1.05 6.30 -39.95
CA VAL A 142 0.18 7.02 -39.58
C VAL A 142 -0.11 8.49 -39.32
N LYS A 143 -0.96 9.14 -40.14
CA LYS A 143 -1.39 10.52 -39.91
C LYS A 143 -2.22 10.68 -38.63
N LEU A 144 -3.14 9.75 -38.35
CA LEU A 144 -3.89 9.73 -37.08
C LEU A 144 -2.95 9.54 -35.88
N ALA A 145 -1.93 8.70 -36.04
CA ALA A 145 -0.91 8.46 -35.03
C ALA A 145 -0.06 9.73 -34.75
N GLU A 146 0.31 10.45 -35.81
CA GLU A 146 0.99 11.74 -35.74
C GLU A 146 0.15 12.81 -35.03
N LEU A 147 -1.13 12.94 -35.43
CA LEU A 147 -2.07 13.84 -34.77
C LEU A 147 -2.18 13.52 -33.28
N ALA A 148 -2.30 12.24 -32.92
CA ALA A 148 -2.38 11.81 -31.53
C ALA A 148 -1.15 12.23 -30.72
N PHE A 149 0.06 12.05 -31.30
CA PHE A 149 1.31 12.49 -30.69
C PHE A 149 1.37 14.01 -30.52
N ASN A 150 1.01 14.77 -31.56
CA ASN A 150 1.02 16.23 -31.53
C ASN A 150 0.03 16.78 -30.50
N GLN A 151 -1.17 16.22 -30.40
CA GLN A 151 -2.14 16.65 -29.39
C GLN A 151 -1.74 16.21 -27.97
N LEU A 152 -1.13 15.02 -27.81
CA LEU A 152 -0.64 14.55 -26.52
C LEU A 152 0.48 15.46 -25.98
N THR A 153 1.41 15.87 -26.84
CA THR A 153 2.51 16.78 -26.46
C THR A 153 2.02 18.19 -26.13
N LYS A 154 0.95 18.67 -26.79
CA LYS A 154 0.26 19.91 -26.45
C LYS A 154 -0.59 19.82 -25.18
N GLY A 155 -0.88 18.60 -24.68
CA GLY A 155 -1.77 18.37 -23.54
C GLY A 155 -3.26 18.49 -23.90
N ASN A 156 -3.59 18.43 -25.18
CA ASN A 156 -4.95 18.56 -25.71
C ASN A 156 -5.63 17.20 -25.80
N VAL A 157 -6.87 17.12 -25.34
CA VAL A 157 -7.75 15.95 -25.52
C VAL A 157 -8.70 16.16 -26.71
N MET A 158 -9.03 17.41 -26.99
CA MET A 158 -9.92 17.84 -28.08
C MET A 158 -9.11 18.63 -29.10
N PHE A 159 -9.48 18.53 -30.37
CA PHE A 159 -8.83 19.22 -31.48
C PHE A 159 -9.85 19.59 -32.56
N TYR A 160 -9.45 20.46 -33.49
CA TYR A 160 -10.35 21.05 -34.49
C TYR A 160 -10.03 20.55 -35.90
N GLU A 161 -10.87 20.94 -36.85
CA GLU A 161 -10.68 20.63 -38.27
C GLU A 161 -9.34 21.14 -38.81
N GLU A 162 -8.86 22.27 -38.31
CA GLU A 162 -7.55 22.80 -38.70
C GLU A 162 -6.40 21.88 -38.26
N ASP A 163 -6.48 21.27 -37.07
CA ASP A 163 -5.48 20.30 -36.60
C ASP A 163 -5.46 19.02 -37.48
N LEU A 164 -6.63 18.58 -37.96
CA LEU A 164 -6.75 17.47 -38.91
C LEU A 164 -6.07 17.81 -40.24
N ARG A 165 -6.36 19.00 -40.78
CA ARG A 165 -5.78 19.49 -42.04
C ARG A 165 -4.27 19.70 -41.93
N GLU A 166 -3.77 20.23 -40.82
CA GLU A 166 -2.33 20.36 -40.55
C GLU A 166 -1.63 19.00 -40.54
N SER A 167 -2.33 17.95 -40.09
CA SER A 167 -1.85 16.56 -40.10
C SER A 167 -2.10 15.84 -41.43
N GLY A 168 -2.61 16.54 -42.46
CA GLY A 168 -2.88 15.99 -43.78
C GLY A 168 -4.03 14.98 -43.84
N ILE A 169 -4.96 15.03 -42.89
CA ILE A 169 -6.14 14.15 -42.79
C ILE A 169 -7.35 14.89 -43.36
N ASP A 170 -8.03 14.29 -44.33
CA ASP A 170 -9.34 14.78 -44.77
C ASP A 170 -10.39 14.47 -43.69
N VAL A 171 -11.35 15.37 -43.49
CA VAL A 171 -12.45 15.19 -42.54
C VAL A 171 -13.26 13.93 -42.87
N THR A 172 -13.37 13.59 -44.16
CA THR A 172 -13.99 12.33 -44.59
C THR A 172 -13.19 11.12 -44.12
N ASP A 173 -11.86 11.16 -44.16
CA ASP A 173 -10.98 10.09 -43.66
C ASP A 173 -11.10 9.93 -42.14
N ALA A 174 -11.21 11.03 -41.39
CA ALA A 174 -11.45 10.98 -39.95
C ALA A 174 -12.81 10.32 -39.61
N SER A 175 -13.86 10.60 -40.40
CA SER A 175 -15.18 10.00 -40.23
C SER A 175 -15.23 8.50 -40.53
N VAL A 176 -14.36 8.02 -41.43
CA VAL A 176 -14.19 6.60 -41.79
C VAL A 176 -13.73 5.79 -40.58
N TYR A 177 -12.88 6.36 -39.74
CA TYR A 177 -12.37 5.76 -38.51
C TYR A 177 -13.15 6.22 -37.26
N SER A 178 -14.47 6.37 -37.38
CA SER A 178 -15.38 6.74 -36.27
C SER A 178 -15.27 5.89 -35.00
N GLY A 179 -14.76 4.65 -35.10
CA GLY A 179 -14.46 3.80 -33.95
C GLY A 179 -13.17 4.18 -33.18
N ILE A 180 -12.41 5.15 -33.68
CA ILE A 180 -11.10 5.60 -33.16
C ILE A 180 -11.12 7.11 -32.88
N CYS A 181 -11.61 7.90 -33.84
CA CYS A 181 -11.75 9.35 -33.76
C CYS A 181 -13.23 9.73 -33.93
N THR A 182 -13.76 10.57 -33.06
CA THR A 182 -15.18 10.95 -33.04
C THR A 182 -15.34 12.47 -33.12
N GLU A 183 -16.23 12.92 -33.99
CA GLU A 183 -16.78 14.29 -33.97
C GLU A 183 -17.72 14.41 -32.76
N ILE A 184 -17.44 15.34 -31.83
CA ILE A 184 -18.17 15.48 -30.56
C ILE A 184 -19.23 16.58 -30.63
N PHE A 185 -18.90 17.73 -31.23
CA PHE A 185 -19.80 18.88 -31.31
C PHE A 185 -19.75 19.53 -32.69
N ARG A 186 -20.92 20.03 -33.14
CA ARG A 186 -21.11 20.75 -34.40
C ARG A 186 -21.29 22.27 -34.22
N GLU A 187 -21.64 22.73 -33.02
CA GLU A 187 -21.99 24.13 -32.73
C GLU A 187 -21.38 24.60 -31.39
N GLU A 188 -20.26 25.32 -31.45
CA GLU A 188 -19.70 26.03 -30.28
C GLU A 188 -20.29 27.45 -30.11
N SER A 189 -20.94 28.01 -31.14
CA SER A 189 -21.72 29.25 -31.00
C SER A 189 -22.75 29.41 -32.12
N VAL A 190 -23.83 30.17 -31.85
CA VAL A 190 -24.86 30.57 -32.83
C VAL A 190 -24.26 31.33 -34.05
N ILE A 191 -22.99 31.74 -33.99
CA ILE A 191 -22.30 32.58 -34.98
C ILE A 191 -21.19 31.81 -35.73
N TYR A 192 -20.59 30.77 -35.12
CA TYR A 192 -19.52 29.96 -35.71
C TYR A 192 -19.78 28.46 -35.54
N HIS A 193 -20.01 27.77 -36.65
CA HIS A 193 -20.11 26.31 -36.72
C HIS A 193 -18.70 25.71 -36.81
N ARG A 194 -18.04 25.49 -35.67
CA ARG A 194 -16.73 24.81 -35.65
C ARG A 194 -16.92 23.38 -35.15
N LYS A 195 -16.39 22.43 -35.92
CA LYS A 195 -16.40 21.01 -35.56
C LYS A 195 -15.29 20.71 -34.56
N VAL A 196 -15.64 20.01 -33.49
CA VAL A 196 -14.68 19.58 -32.46
C VAL A 196 -14.57 18.06 -32.49
N TYR A 197 -13.34 17.56 -32.49
CA TYR A 197 -13.01 16.14 -32.54
C TYR A 197 -12.25 15.72 -31.30
N SER A 198 -12.32 14.42 -30.98
CA SER A 198 -11.39 13.76 -30.06
C SER A 198 -11.21 12.30 -30.45
N PHE A 199 -10.19 11.68 -29.88
CA PHE A 199 -10.18 10.21 -29.80
C PHE A 199 -11.29 9.73 -28.86
N VAL A 200 -11.83 8.54 -29.12
CA VAL A 200 -12.93 7.95 -28.32
C VAL A 200 -12.60 7.90 -26.83
N HIS A 201 -11.32 7.73 -26.51
CA HIS A 201 -10.81 7.81 -25.15
C HIS A 201 -9.32 8.21 -25.18
N LEU A 202 -8.81 8.85 -24.12
CA LEU A 202 -7.41 9.28 -24.02
C LEU A 202 -6.42 8.11 -24.24
N SER A 203 -6.78 6.90 -23.83
CA SER A 203 -5.95 5.71 -24.06
C SER A 203 -5.70 5.43 -25.55
N PHE A 204 -6.66 5.77 -26.44
CA PHE A 204 -6.43 5.67 -27.89
C PHE A 204 -5.41 6.70 -28.33
N GLN A 205 -5.55 7.95 -27.89
CA GLN A 205 -4.57 8.99 -28.19
C GLN A 205 -3.16 8.61 -27.73
N GLU A 206 -3.02 8.05 -26.52
CA GLU A 206 -1.72 7.60 -26.00
C GLU A 206 -1.16 6.38 -26.74
N PHE A 207 -2.01 5.42 -27.13
CA PHE A 207 -1.62 4.27 -27.95
C PHE A 207 -1.12 4.70 -29.33
N PHE A 208 -1.89 5.56 -30.01
CA PHE A 208 -1.54 6.08 -31.33
C PHE A 208 -0.28 6.94 -31.29
N ALA A 209 -0.12 7.77 -30.26
CA ALA A 209 1.12 8.50 -30.05
C ALA A 209 2.32 7.56 -29.88
N ALA A 210 2.18 6.49 -29.10
CA ALA A 210 3.24 5.49 -28.91
C ALA A 210 3.58 4.76 -30.22
N LEU A 211 2.57 4.40 -31.01
CA LEU A 211 2.73 3.81 -32.33
C LEU A 211 3.49 4.75 -33.28
N TYR A 212 3.12 6.03 -33.32
CA TYR A 212 3.81 7.04 -34.14
C TYR A 212 5.27 7.23 -33.72
N VAL A 213 5.54 7.34 -32.42
CA VAL A 213 6.90 7.50 -31.92
C VAL A 213 7.77 6.28 -32.26
N PHE A 214 7.22 5.07 -32.18
CA PHE A 214 7.93 3.86 -32.60
C PHE A 214 8.13 3.80 -34.13
N PHE A 215 7.12 4.21 -34.91
CA PHE A 215 7.23 4.37 -36.36
C PHE A 215 8.35 5.34 -36.74
N CYS A 216 8.45 6.49 -36.07
CA CYS A 216 9.52 7.47 -36.24
C CYS A 216 10.90 6.90 -35.88
N TYR A 217 10.99 6.03 -34.87
CA TYR A 217 12.22 5.31 -34.54
C TYR A 217 12.67 4.41 -35.70
N LEU A 218 11.77 3.59 -36.24
CA LEU A 218 12.07 2.69 -37.37
C LEU A 218 12.48 3.45 -38.63
N HIS A 219 11.87 4.61 -38.87
CA HIS A 219 12.16 5.47 -40.02
C HIS A 219 13.25 6.52 -39.78
N LYS A 220 13.93 6.48 -38.61
CA LYS A 220 15.01 7.40 -38.24
C LYS A 220 14.63 8.89 -38.32
N ASN A 221 13.37 9.23 -38.01
CA ASN A 221 12.92 10.62 -38.02
C ASN A 221 13.58 11.40 -36.86
N SER A 222 14.56 12.23 -37.19
CA SER A 222 15.39 12.91 -36.20
C SER A 222 14.63 13.93 -35.33
N GLU A 223 13.55 14.53 -35.83
CA GLU A 223 12.83 15.60 -35.15
C GLU A 223 12.09 15.07 -33.92
N VAL A 224 11.28 14.03 -34.12
CA VAL A 224 10.51 13.36 -33.07
C VAL A 224 11.43 12.70 -32.05
N LEU A 225 12.49 12.01 -32.50
CA LEU A 225 13.42 11.33 -31.60
C LEU A 225 14.17 12.31 -30.68
N LYS A 226 14.56 13.48 -31.19
CA LYS A 226 15.23 14.53 -30.39
C LYS A 226 14.36 15.06 -29.23
N MET A 227 13.05 14.87 -29.27
CA MET A 227 12.15 15.26 -28.17
C MET A 227 12.32 14.36 -26.95
N PHE A 228 12.80 13.13 -27.12
CA PHE A 228 13.02 12.17 -26.03
C PHE A 228 14.49 12.07 -25.61
N LEU A 229 15.41 12.19 -26.58
CA LEU A 229 16.83 11.97 -26.36
C LEU A 229 17.53 13.16 -25.68
N THR A 230 18.47 12.86 -24.78
CA THR A 230 19.31 13.87 -24.12
C THR A 230 20.81 13.67 -24.43
N GLY A 231 21.61 14.72 -24.21
CA GLY A 231 23.09 14.67 -24.30
C GLY A 231 23.64 14.14 -25.65
N LYS A 232 24.61 13.22 -25.58
CA LYS A 232 25.27 12.62 -26.76
C LYS A 232 24.31 11.84 -27.66
N SER A 233 23.27 11.22 -27.08
CA SER A 233 22.26 10.49 -27.86
C SER A 233 21.44 11.43 -28.75
N ARG A 234 21.21 12.68 -28.30
CA ARG A 234 20.51 13.70 -29.10
C ARG A 234 21.32 14.14 -30.33
N THR A 235 22.65 14.15 -30.23
CA THR A 235 23.55 14.50 -31.35
C THR A 235 23.74 13.36 -32.36
N GLN A 236 23.45 12.11 -31.98
CA GLN A 236 23.60 10.92 -32.83
C GLN A 236 22.26 10.18 -33.00
N CYS A 237 21.15 10.92 -33.08
CA CYS A 237 19.78 10.38 -32.94
C CYS A 237 19.38 9.33 -34.00
N GLU A 238 19.95 9.38 -35.21
CA GLU A 238 19.58 8.49 -36.33
C GLU A 238 20.06 7.04 -36.16
N ASN A 239 21.01 6.78 -35.26
CA ASN A 239 21.58 5.46 -35.02
C ASN A 239 21.54 5.08 -33.53
N VAL A 240 20.60 5.64 -32.77
CA VAL A 240 20.44 5.30 -31.35
C VAL A 240 19.88 3.89 -31.22
N PRO A 241 20.51 3.00 -30.43
CA PRO A 241 19.97 1.66 -30.16
C PRO A 241 18.61 1.71 -29.45
N LEU A 242 17.73 0.75 -29.74
CA LEU A 242 16.37 0.70 -29.18
C LEU A 242 16.36 0.76 -27.65
N ASP A 243 17.29 0.06 -26.99
CA ASP A 243 17.37 0.03 -25.53
C ASP A 243 17.78 1.37 -24.92
N VAL A 244 18.56 2.17 -25.65
CA VAL A 244 18.91 3.54 -25.26
C VAL A 244 17.71 4.46 -25.47
N PHE A 245 17.03 4.34 -26.61
CA PHE A 245 15.85 5.15 -26.92
C PHE A 245 14.72 4.95 -25.89
N LEU A 246 14.33 3.70 -25.63
CA LEU A 246 13.26 3.40 -24.66
C LEU A 246 13.64 3.76 -23.22
N LYS A 247 14.93 3.72 -22.88
CA LYS A 247 15.43 4.21 -21.59
C LYS A 247 15.25 5.74 -21.46
N GLU A 248 15.55 6.50 -22.51
CA GLU A 248 15.34 7.96 -22.48
C GLU A 248 13.85 8.32 -22.45
N ALA A 249 13.00 7.58 -23.18
CA ALA A 249 11.55 7.72 -23.09
C ALA A 249 11.03 7.43 -21.67
N MET A 250 11.53 6.37 -21.02
CA MET A 250 11.25 6.06 -19.62
C MET A 250 11.67 7.20 -18.69
N ASN A 251 12.89 7.73 -18.84
CA ASN A 251 13.36 8.84 -18.01
C ASN A 251 12.46 10.08 -18.16
N LYS A 252 12.05 10.40 -19.39
CA LYS A 252 11.14 11.51 -19.67
C LYS A 252 9.77 11.31 -19.01
N ALA A 253 9.20 10.11 -19.10
CA ALA A 253 7.94 9.79 -18.44
C ALA A 253 8.06 9.90 -16.91
N LEU A 254 9.17 9.42 -16.32
CA LEU A 254 9.43 9.54 -14.89
C LEU A 254 9.62 11.00 -14.43
N SER A 255 10.12 11.89 -15.29
CA SER A 255 10.25 13.32 -15.00
C SER A 255 8.96 14.13 -15.17
N SER A 256 7.92 13.55 -15.78
CA SER A 256 6.61 14.19 -15.89
C SER A 256 6.02 14.39 -14.50
N GLU A 257 5.44 15.53 -14.19
CA GLU A 257 4.90 15.81 -12.85
C GLU A 257 3.60 15.03 -12.57
N ASN A 258 2.71 14.94 -13.56
CA ASN A 258 1.33 14.46 -13.38
C ASN A 258 1.03 13.07 -13.99
N GLY A 259 2.04 12.38 -14.51
CA GLY A 259 1.85 11.03 -15.06
C GLY A 259 1.29 10.96 -16.46
N HIS A 260 1.15 12.09 -17.16
CA HIS A 260 0.51 12.13 -18.49
C HIS A 260 1.21 11.32 -19.59
N LEU A 261 2.41 10.78 -19.36
CA LEU A 261 3.14 9.90 -20.29
C LEU A 261 3.17 8.44 -19.83
N ASP A 262 2.51 8.09 -18.73
CA ASP A 262 2.64 6.77 -18.14
C ASP A 262 2.02 5.68 -19.01
N LEU A 263 0.79 5.89 -19.50
CA LEU A 263 0.13 4.93 -20.38
C LEU A 263 0.72 4.94 -21.79
N PHE A 264 1.11 6.11 -22.31
CA PHE A 264 1.97 6.21 -23.50
C PHE A 264 3.24 5.33 -23.39
N LEU A 265 3.97 5.41 -22.27
CA LEU A 265 5.19 4.64 -22.06
C LEU A 265 4.94 3.13 -22.07
N ARG A 266 3.82 2.69 -21.48
CA ARG A 266 3.40 1.28 -21.50
C ARG A 266 3.21 0.78 -22.92
N PHE A 267 2.42 1.51 -23.73
CA PHE A 267 2.19 1.16 -25.13
C PHE A 267 3.48 1.18 -25.94
N LEU A 268 4.36 2.16 -25.72
CA LEU A 268 5.63 2.25 -26.45
C LEU A 268 6.51 1.01 -26.20
N HIS A 269 6.56 0.52 -24.96
CA HIS A 269 7.24 -0.73 -24.63
C HIS A 269 6.53 -1.94 -25.27
N GLY A 270 5.22 -2.05 -25.14
CA GLY A 270 4.47 -3.14 -25.75
C GLY A 270 4.66 -3.22 -27.28
N VAL A 271 4.56 -2.09 -27.99
CA VAL A 271 4.75 -2.02 -29.46
C VAL A 271 6.18 -2.42 -29.84
N SER A 272 7.17 -2.21 -28.97
CA SER A 272 8.56 -2.57 -29.25
C SER A 272 8.84 -4.08 -29.26
N LEU A 273 7.91 -4.92 -28.79
CA LEU A 273 8.06 -6.38 -28.89
C LEU A 273 7.84 -6.85 -30.33
N GLU A 274 8.73 -7.73 -30.81
CA GLU A 274 8.63 -8.31 -32.15
C GLU A 274 7.26 -8.96 -32.43
N SER A 275 6.67 -9.66 -31.45
CA SER A 275 5.34 -10.28 -31.60
C SER A 275 4.26 -9.25 -31.95
N ASN A 276 4.30 -8.08 -31.31
CA ASN A 276 3.35 -7.00 -31.54
C ASN A 276 3.65 -6.24 -32.84
N GLN A 277 4.93 -6.09 -33.19
CA GLN A 277 5.33 -5.52 -34.48
C GLN A 277 4.83 -6.39 -35.66
N ARG A 278 4.89 -7.72 -35.53
CA ARG A 278 4.37 -8.65 -36.56
C ARG A 278 2.86 -8.51 -36.76
N LEU A 279 2.09 -8.31 -35.69
CA LEU A 279 0.65 -8.02 -35.80
C LEU A 279 0.39 -6.69 -36.52
N LEU A 280 1.32 -5.73 -36.41
CA LEU A 280 1.24 -4.40 -37.03
C LEU A 280 1.98 -4.30 -38.37
N GLN A 281 2.36 -5.42 -39.01
CA GLN A 281 3.15 -5.40 -40.25
C GLN A 281 2.53 -4.56 -41.39
N ASP A 282 1.20 -4.47 -41.40
CA ASP A 282 0.42 -3.67 -42.35
C ASP A 282 0.61 -2.15 -42.14
N VAL A 283 1.10 -1.73 -40.97
CA VAL A 283 1.40 -0.34 -40.60
C VAL A 283 2.91 -0.11 -40.50
N LEU A 284 3.63 -1.05 -39.89
CA LEU A 284 5.08 -1.06 -39.65
C LEU A 284 5.78 -2.00 -40.64
N ILE A 285 6.33 -1.48 -41.75
CA ILE A 285 7.02 -2.33 -42.76
C ILE A 285 8.30 -2.96 -42.22
N HIS A 286 8.94 -2.31 -41.25
CA HIS A 286 10.22 -2.73 -40.70
C HIS A 286 10.02 -3.28 -39.30
N THR A 287 10.65 -4.42 -39.04
CA THR A 287 10.65 -5.04 -37.71
C THR A 287 12.03 -4.85 -37.08
N GLU A 288 12.07 -4.26 -35.90
CA GLU A 288 13.25 -4.21 -35.05
C GLU A 288 13.25 -5.44 -34.14
N ASN A 289 14.17 -6.37 -34.37
CA ASN A 289 14.33 -7.56 -33.55
C ASN A 289 15.77 -7.68 -33.04
N ASN A 290 15.97 -7.41 -31.75
CA ASN A 290 17.23 -7.68 -31.07
C ASN A 290 16.96 -8.20 -29.64
N PRO A 291 17.07 -9.53 -29.41
CA PRO A 291 16.84 -10.12 -28.09
C PRO A 291 17.72 -9.52 -26.97
N GLU A 292 18.95 -9.12 -27.31
CA GLU A 292 19.86 -8.49 -26.34
C GLU A 292 19.39 -7.07 -25.97
N SER A 293 18.84 -6.31 -26.93
CA SER A 293 18.20 -5.03 -26.64
C SER A 293 16.97 -5.20 -25.75
N ILE A 294 16.12 -6.20 -26.01
CA ILE A 294 14.95 -6.50 -25.14
C ILE A 294 15.39 -6.80 -23.71
N LYS A 295 16.43 -7.62 -23.54
CA LYS A 295 17.00 -7.90 -22.22
C LYS A 295 17.50 -6.64 -21.51
N LYS A 296 18.17 -5.74 -22.23
CA LYS A 296 18.63 -4.44 -21.70
C LYS A 296 17.47 -3.51 -21.34
N ILE A 297 16.42 -3.44 -22.17
CA ILE A 297 15.20 -2.65 -21.91
C ILE A 297 14.56 -3.09 -20.59
N THR A 298 14.33 -4.39 -20.45
CA THR A 298 13.78 -4.99 -19.24
C THR A 298 14.66 -4.73 -18.01
N GLN A 299 15.98 -4.76 -18.15
CA GLN A 299 16.90 -4.38 -17.07
C GLN A 299 16.83 -2.88 -16.74
N ASN A 300 16.66 -2.00 -17.73
CA ASN A 300 16.52 -0.57 -17.53
C ASN A 300 15.23 -0.25 -16.74
N LEU A 301 14.10 -0.88 -17.08
CA LEU A 301 12.85 -0.77 -16.31
C LEU A 301 13.04 -1.19 -14.85
N LYS A 302 13.67 -2.36 -14.61
CA LYS A 302 13.99 -2.86 -13.26
C LYS A 302 14.95 -1.96 -12.49
N ARG A 303 15.84 -1.23 -13.18
CA ARG A 303 16.74 -0.23 -12.58
C ARG A 303 15.99 1.05 -12.24
N GLY A 304 15.10 1.53 -13.12
CA GLY A 304 14.27 2.71 -12.87
C GLY A 304 13.46 2.59 -11.58
N GLN A 305 12.96 1.39 -11.29
CA GLN A 305 12.25 1.07 -10.05
C GLN A 305 13.10 1.20 -8.76
N LYS A 306 14.43 1.12 -8.85
CA LYS A 306 15.33 1.24 -7.68
C LYS A 306 15.61 2.69 -7.30
N ASN A 307 15.25 3.65 -8.13
CA ASN A 307 15.61 5.06 -7.98
C ASN A 307 14.67 5.86 -7.06
N ASN A 308 14.04 5.21 -6.07
CA ASN A 308 13.16 5.86 -5.09
C ASN A 308 12.00 6.66 -5.72
N VAL A 309 11.38 6.10 -6.78
CA VAL A 309 10.23 6.69 -7.50
C VAL A 309 8.93 6.58 -6.69
N SER A 310 7.91 7.38 -7.03
CA SER A 310 6.60 7.31 -6.38
C SER A 310 5.94 5.92 -6.59
N PRO A 311 5.00 5.49 -5.72
CA PRO A 311 4.27 4.23 -5.88
C PRO A 311 3.59 4.07 -7.25
N GLU A 312 2.99 5.15 -7.75
CA GLU A 312 2.29 5.21 -9.03
C GLU A 312 3.26 4.97 -10.18
N ARG A 313 4.44 5.60 -10.14
CA ARG A 313 5.48 5.42 -11.16
C ARG A 313 6.13 4.07 -11.10
N TRP A 314 6.36 3.58 -9.88
CA TRP A 314 6.83 2.22 -9.68
C TRP A 314 5.85 1.22 -10.32
N MET A 315 4.54 1.42 -10.10
CA MET A 315 3.49 0.59 -10.67
C MET A 315 3.47 0.67 -12.20
N ASN A 316 3.58 1.88 -12.76
CA ASN A 316 3.64 2.06 -14.20
C ASN A 316 4.81 1.28 -14.83
N LEU A 317 6.01 1.33 -14.24
CA LEU A 317 7.17 0.56 -14.71
C LEU A 317 6.95 -0.96 -14.63
N THR A 318 6.18 -1.43 -13.64
CA THR A 318 5.77 -2.84 -13.55
C THR A 318 4.80 -3.20 -14.66
N HIS A 319 3.84 -2.34 -14.97
CA HIS A 319 2.97 -2.55 -16.11
C HIS A 319 3.76 -2.56 -17.43
N CYS A 320 4.76 -1.70 -17.61
CA CYS A 320 5.66 -1.79 -18.77
C CYS A 320 6.36 -3.16 -18.87
N LEU A 321 6.79 -3.74 -17.74
CA LEU A 321 7.37 -5.09 -17.73
C LEU A 321 6.34 -6.16 -18.15
N ILE A 322 5.08 -6.03 -17.72
CA ILE A 322 3.98 -6.93 -18.13
C ILE A 322 3.71 -6.78 -19.64
N GLU A 323 3.66 -5.56 -20.18
CA GLU A 323 3.53 -5.34 -21.64
C GLU A 323 4.71 -5.98 -22.41
N MET A 324 5.90 -6.02 -21.80
CA MET A 324 7.09 -6.70 -22.33
C MET A 324 7.10 -8.22 -22.09
N LYS A 325 6.01 -8.80 -21.57
CA LYS A 325 5.88 -10.21 -21.18
C LYS A 325 6.93 -10.69 -20.16
N ASP A 326 7.51 -9.78 -19.36
CA ASP A 326 8.40 -10.12 -18.24
C ASP A 326 7.63 -10.18 -16.92
N ASN A 327 7.34 -11.41 -16.48
CA ASN A 327 6.66 -11.67 -15.21
C ASN A 327 7.61 -11.86 -14.02
N SER A 328 8.92 -11.64 -14.19
CA SER A 328 9.93 -12.03 -13.18
C SER A 328 9.80 -11.27 -11.86
N LEU A 329 9.23 -10.06 -11.86
CA LEU A 329 8.94 -9.33 -10.62
C LEU A 329 7.71 -9.90 -9.91
N VAL A 330 6.68 -10.25 -10.67
CA VAL A 330 5.48 -10.92 -10.14
C VAL A 330 5.88 -12.25 -9.51
N GLU A 331 6.71 -13.05 -10.20
CA GLU A 331 7.24 -14.31 -9.68
C GLU A 331 8.08 -14.12 -8.41
N LYS A 332 8.97 -13.11 -8.38
CA LYS A 332 9.76 -12.80 -7.17
C LYS A 332 8.88 -12.42 -5.99
N VAL A 333 7.83 -11.64 -6.23
CA VAL A 333 6.90 -11.21 -5.19
C VAL A 333 6.04 -12.39 -4.73
N GLN A 334 5.56 -13.24 -5.64
CA GLN A 334 4.90 -14.50 -5.28
C GLN A 334 5.82 -15.43 -4.47
N ALA A 335 7.11 -15.49 -4.82
CA ALA A 335 8.10 -16.25 -4.04
C ALA A 335 8.29 -15.66 -2.64
N LEU A 336 8.28 -14.32 -2.48
CA LEU A 336 8.31 -13.67 -1.17
C LEU A 336 7.08 -14.03 -0.33
N LEU A 337 5.89 -14.04 -0.95
CA LEU A 337 4.62 -14.43 -0.31
C LEU A 337 4.62 -15.90 0.13
N LYS A 338 5.19 -16.80 -0.67
CA LYS A 338 5.27 -18.25 -0.38
C LYS A 338 6.41 -18.58 0.62
N SER A 339 7.37 -17.68 0.81
CA SER A 339 8.51 -17.92 1.70
C SER A 339 8.14 -17.78 3.18
N LYS A 340 8.51 -18.78 3.99
CA LYS A 340 8.40 -18.73 5.46
C LYS A 340 9.59 -18.02 6.14
N ALA A 341 10.60 -17.62 5.38
CA ALA A 341 11.82 -17.02 5.89
C ALA A 341 11.67 -15.49 5.99
N LYS A 342 12.21 -14.88 7.05
CA LYS A 342 12.27 -13.41 7.19
C LYS A 342 13.08 -12.82 6.03
N SER A 343 12.42 -12.15 5.10
CA SER A 343 13.05 -11.59 3.90
C SER A 343 13.91 -10.35 4.21
N LYS A 344 14.70 -9.92 3.22
CA LYS A 344 15.34 -8.60 3.21
C LYS A 344 14.31 -7.49 3.47
N ASN A 345 14.77 -6.39 4.05
CA ASN A 345 13.94 -5.21 4.34
C ASN A 345 13.19 -4.74 3.08
N LEU A 346 11.86 -4.59 3.18
CA LEU A 346 11.05 -4.05 2.09
C LEU A 346 11.12 -2.51 2.11
N SER A 347 11.35 -1.91 0.93
CA SER A 347 11.19 -0.47 0.74
C SER A 347 9.71 -0.08 0.68
N LEU A 348 9.42 1.21 0.84
CA LEU A 348 8.05 1.73 0.72
C LEU A 348 7.40 1.42 -0.63
N ALA A 349 8.16 1.53 -1.73
CA ALA A 349 7.68 1.19 -3.07
C ALA A 349 7.38 -0.31 -3.19
N GLN A 350 8.25 -1.16 -2.63
CA GLN A 350 8.03 -2.62 -2.60
C GLN A 350 6.81 -3.01 -1.77
N CYS A 351 6.47 -2.24 -0.72
CA CYS A 351 5.24 -2.46 0.05
C CYS A 351 4.00 -2.14 -0.80
N SER A 352 3.94 -0.98 -1.45
CA SER A 352 2.82 -0.62 -2.35
C SER A 352 2.69 -1.61 -3.52
N THR A 353 3.83 -2.04 -4.07
CA THR A 353 3.91 -3.10 -5.08
C THR A 353 3.23 -4.36 -4.62
N LEU A 354 3.67 -4.86 -3.47
CA LEU A 354 3.26 -6.14 -2.93
C LEU A 354 1.75 -6.10 -2.66
N ALA A 355 1.26 -4.98 -2.12
CA ALA A 355 -0.17 -4.78 -1.88
C ALA A 355 -0.99 -4.88 -3.16
N ASN A 356 -0.57 -4.16 -4.20
CA ASN A 356 -1.23 -4.19 -5.49
C ASN A 356 -1.11 -5.55 -6.15
N MET A 357 0.06 -6.20 -6.14
CA MET A 357 0.22 -7.54 -6.70
C MET A 357 -0.69 -8.56 -6.00
N ILE A 358 -0.85 -8.48 -4.68
CA ILE A 358 -1.82 -9.30 -3.96
C ILE A 358 -3.24 -8.99 -4.45
N LEU A 359 -3.64 -7.72 -4.54
CA LEU A 359 -4.97 -7.32 -5.04
C LEU A 359 -5.26 -7.79 -6.49
N MET A 360 -4.22 -7.74 -7.34
CA MET A 360 -4.27 -8.14 -8.75
C MET A 360 -4.07 -9.67 -8.94
N SER A 361 -3.76 -10.43 -7.88
CA SER A 361 -3.53 -11.88 -7.97
C SER A 361 -4.84 -12.63 -8.19
N GLU A 362 -4.81 -13.67 -9.02
CA GLU A 362 -5.91 -14.64 -9.13
C GLU A 362 -5.94 -15.58 -7.93
N GLU A 363 -4.76 -15.95 -7.42
CA GLU A 363 -4.65 -16.71 -6.17
C GLU A 363 -4.94 -15.79 -4.99
N VAL A 364 -5.92 -16.16 -4.17
CA VAL A 364 -6.22 -15.50 -2.89
C VAL A 364 -5.12 -15.82 -1.89
N LEU A 365 -4.57 -14.80 -1.23
CA LEU A 365 -3.56 -15.00 -0.19
C LEU A 365 -4.18 -15.63 1.06
N ASP A 366 -3.67 -16.76 1.53
CA ASP A 366 -4.24 -17.42 2.72
C ASP A 366 -4.12 -16.55 3.98
N GLU A 367 -2.96 -15.95 4.22
CA GLU A 367 -2.70 -15.11 5.38
C GLU A 367 -1.80 -13.92 5.05
N LEU A 368 -2.28 -12.71 5.35
CA LEU A 368 -1.51 -11.48 5.35
C LEU A 368 -1.12 -11.14 6.78
N ASP A 369 0.16 -11.33 7.13
CA ASP A 369 0.70 -10.95 8.43
C ASP A 369 1.79 -9.87 8.25
N LEU A 370 1.48 -8.64 8.66
CA LEU A 370 2.41 -7.53 8.50
C LEU A 370 3.67 -7.64 9.37
N LYS A 371 3.65 -8.48 10.42
CA LYS A 371 4.80 -8.73 11.28
C LYS A 371 5.79 -9.74 10.66
N LYS A 372 5.36 -10.56 9.68
CA LYS A 372 6.27 -11.47 8.96
C LYS A 372 7.23 -10.74 8.04
N TYR A 373 6.82 -9.58 7.53
CA TYR A 373 7.65 -8.79 6.63
C TYR A 373 8.60 -7.88 7.43
N ASN A 374 9.86 -7.85 7.01
CA ASN A 374 10.86 -6.98 7.60
C ASN A 374 10.64 -5.53 7.09
N ILE A 375 9.75 -4.78 7.75
CA ILE A 375 9.38 -3.42 7.36
C ILE A 375 9.77 -2.46 8.47
N LYS A 376 10.74 -1.59 8.20
CA LYS A 376 11.27 -0.65 9.19
C LYS A 376 10.29 0.46 9.57
N SER A 377 9.53 0.98 8.60
CA SER A 377 8.66 2.14 8.81
C SER A 377 7.18 1.75 9.00
N LYS A 378 6.45 2.53 9.80
CA LYS A 378 4.99 2.39 9.95
C LYS A 378 4.29 2.57 8.60
N GLU A 379 4.72 3.57 7.83
CA GLU A 379 4.21 3.84 6.49
C GLU A 379 4.33 2.65 5.53
N GLY A 380 5.43 1.88 5.59
CA GLY A 380 5.58 0.68 4.77
C GLY A 380 4.53 -0.38 5.09
N ARG A 381 4.22 -0.56 6.38
CA ARG A 381 3.15 -1.47 6.82
C ARG A 381 1.79 -0.98 6.34
N TRP A 382 1.52 0.31 6.46
CA TRP A 382 0.28 0.92 5.98
C TRP A 382 0.08 0.77 4.47
N ARG A 383 1.13 0.85 3.67
CA ARG A 383 1.05 0.62 2.21
C ARG A 383 0.64 -0.81 1.84
N LEU A 384 0.71 -1.77 2.76
CA LEU A 384 0.23 -3.15 2.57
C LEU A 384 -1.22 -3.36 2.99
N VAL A 385 -1.81 -2.43 3.75
CA VAL A 385 -3.19 -2.54 4.22
C VAL A 385 -4.19 -2.83 3.09
N PRO A 386 -4.13 -2.22 1.89
CA PRO A 386 -5.06 -2.54 0.82
C PRO A 386 -5.10 -4.02 0.42
N ALA A 387 -4.02 -4.78 0.64
CA ALA A 387 -3.94 -6.20 0.32
C ALA A 387 -4.99 -7.07 1.03
N VAL A 388 -5.59 -6.58 2.12
CA VAL A 388 -6.71 -7.26 2.80
C VAL A 388 -7.89 -7.56 1.89
N GLY A 389 -8.04 -6.82 0.78
CA GLY A 389 -9.08 -7.06 -0.21
C GLY A 389 -8.94 -8.39 -0.97
N ASN A 390 -7.76 -9.04 -0.92
CA ASN A 390 -7.54 -10.33 -1.59
C ASN A 390 -6.80 -11.34 -0.70
N CYS A 391 -7.15 -11.41 0.58
CA CYS A 391 -6.68 -12.47 1.47
C CYS A 391 -7.82 -13.15 2.24
N ARG A 392 -7.57 -14.34 2.81
CA ARG A 392 -8.53 -15.04 3.69
C ARG A 392 -8.42 -14.60 5.15
N LYS A 393 -7.19 -14.31 5.59
CA LYS A 393 -6.88 -13.91 6.96
C LYS A 393 -5.93 -12.71 6.97
N ALA A 394 -6.25 -11.69 7.75
CA ALA A 394 -5.41 -10.51 7.92
C ALA A 394 -5.04 -10.30 9.40
N LEU A 395 -3.73 -10.29 9.69
CA LEU A 395 -3.15 -10.10 11.02
C LEU A 395 -2.47 -8.73 11.08
N LEU A 396 -3.17 -7.75 11.64
CA LEU A 396 -2.77 -6.34 11.67
C LEU A 396 -2.64 -5.80 13.10
N ALA A 397 -2.52 -6.70 14.07
CA ALA A 397 -2.43 -6.34 15.47
C ALA A 397 -1.20 -5.46 15.76
N GLY A 398 -1.41 -4.32 16.45
CA GLY A 398 -0.34 -3.40 16.82
C GLY A 398 0.35 -2.69 15.64
N CYS A 399 -0.37 -2.45 14.54
CA CYS A 399 0.17 -1.78 13.34
C CYS A 399 0.07 -0.25 13.37
N HIS A 400 -0.43 0.34 14.47
CA HIS A 400 -0.73 1.78 14.60
C HIS A 400 -1.68 2.28 13.48
N LEU A 401 -2.75 1.53 13.26
CA LEU A 401 -3.77 1.91 12.29
C LEU A 401 -4.56 3.13 12.77
N SER A 402 -5.09 3.89 11.81
CA SER A 402 -5.96 5.06 12.01
C SER A 402 -7.31 4.85 11.33
N ASP A 403 -8.23 5.80 11.50
CA ASP A 403 -9.57 5.77 10.90
C ASP A 403 -9.54 5.61 9.37
N GLN A 404 -8.58 6.24 8.68
CA GLN A 404 -8.40 6.08 7.23
C GLN A 404 -8.09 4.62 6.85
N HIS A 405 -7.32 3.91 7.67
CA HIS A 405 -7.04 2.50 7.44
C HIS A 405 -8.29 1.64 7.67
N CYS A 406 -9.16 2.03 8.61
CA CYS A 406 -10.45 1.37 8.84
C CYS A 406 -11.39 1.54 7.64
N GLU A 407 -11.36 2.68 6.93
CA GLU A 407 -12.11 2.89 5.70
C GLU A 407 -11.65 1.96 4.56
N ILE A 408 -10.34 1.72 4.44
CA ILE A 408 -9.80 0.73 3.49
C ILE A 408 -10.30 -0.68 3.83
N MET A 409 -10.29 -1.06 5.12
CA MET A 409 -10.85 -2.36 5.55
C MET A 409 -12.35 -2.44 5.30
N ALA A 410 -13.10 -1.38 5.57
CA ALA A 410 -14.53 -1.33 5.33
C ALA A 410 -14.82 -1.53 3.83
N SER A 411 -14.08 -0.85 2.96
CA SER A 411 -14.17 -1.04 1.50
C SER A 411 -13.86 -2.48 1.09
N ALA A 412 -12.83 -3.09 1.68
CA ALA A 412 -12.51 -4.50 1.46
C ALA A 412 -13.61 -5.44 1.93
N LEU A 413 -14.30 -5.15 3.04
CA LEU A 413 -15.44 -5.93 3.54
C LEU A 413 -16.70 -5.75 2.68
N GLN A 414 -16.90 -4.58 2.05
CA GLN A 414 -18.03 -4.31 1.16
C GLN A 414 -17.90 -4.97 -0.22
N SER A 415 -16.66 -5.23 -0.64
CA SER A 415 -16.36 -5.81 -1.95
C SER A 415 -16.94 -7.21 -2.09
N SER A 416 -17.68 -7.45 -3.17
CA SER A 416 -18.20 -8.78 -3.53
C SER A 416 -17.10 -9.82 -3.77
N ASN A 417 -15.87 -9.37 -4.05
CA ASN A 417 -14.72 -10.23 -4.32
C ASN A 417 -13.88 -10.54 -3.07
N SER A 418 -14.30 -10.02 -1.92
CA SER A 418 -13.53 -10.18 -0.69
C SER A 418 -13.53 -11.63 -0.25
N SER A 419 -12.33 -12.19 -0.18
CA SER A 419 -12.12 -13.53 0.36
C SER A 419 -11.87 -13.53 1.87
N LEU A 420 -11.94 -12.35 2.51
CA LEU A 420 -11.61 -12.18 3.92
C LEU A 420 -12.62 -12.91 4.82
N ARG A 421 -12.10 -13.74 5.72
CA ARG A 421 -12.86 -14.52 6.72
C ARG A 421 -12.41 -14.23 8.14
N GLU A 422 -11.16 -13.84 8.33
CA GLU A 422 -10.60 -13.49 9.63
C GLU A 422 -9.84 -12.17 9.59
N LEU A 423 -10.18 -11.25 10.51
CA LEU A 423 -9.54 -9.95 10.63
C LEU A 423 -9.14 -9.69 12.08
N ASP A 424 -7.84 -9.51 12.30
CA ASP A 424 -7.28 -9.15 13.60
C ASP A 424 -6.70 -7.73 13.58
N LEU A 425 -7.38 -6.83 14.28
CA LEU A 425 -7.00 -5.42 14.44
C LEU A 425 -6.56 -5.12 15.88
N SER A 426 -6.31 -6.13 16.70
CA SER A 426 -6.06 -5.97 18.13
C SER A 426 -4.91 -5.01 18.43
N HIS A 427 -5.02 -4.28 19.52
CA HIS A 427 -4.05 -3.33 20.01
C HIS A 427 -3.68 -2.22 19.02
N ASN A 428 -4.65 -1.79 18.22
CA ASN A 428 -4.61 -0.54 17.47
C ASN A 428 -5.55 0.47 18.13
N ASP A 429 -5.16 1.74 18.19
CA ASP A 429 -5.89 2.79 18.87
C ASP A 429 -7.09 3.30 18.05
N LEU A 430 -7.99 2.40 17.64
CA LEU A 430 -9.06 2.66 16.68
C LEU A 430 -10.16 3.55 17.25
N ARG A 431 -10.43 3.43 18.56
CA ARG A 431 -11.54 4.12 19.25
C ARG A 431 -12.91 3.82 18.59
N ASP A 432 -13.95 4.51 19.05
CA ASP A 432 -15.29 4.35 18.49
C ASP A 432 -15.38 4.83 17.04
N SER A 433 -14.59 5.84 16.65
CA SER A 433 -14.58 6.37 15.28
C SER A 433 -14.09 5.36 14.25
N GLY A 434 -12.95 4.70 14.50
CA GLY A 434 -12.44 3.64 13.64
C GLY A 434 -13.40 2.44 13.55
N VAL A 435 -14.01 2.05 14.67
CA VAL A 435 -15.02 0.98 14.70
C VAL A 435 -16.28 1.35 13.90
N LYS A 436 -16.75 2.60 13.99
CA LYS A 436 -17.88 3.10 13.18
C LYS A 436 -17.59 3.03 11.68
N GLN A 437 -16.35 3.30 11.25
CA GLN A 437 -15.94 3.12 9.85
C GLN A 437 -16.02 1.64 9.44
N LEU A 438 -15.49 0.73 10.26
CA LEU A 438 -15.59 -0.72 10.00
C LEU A 438 -17.04 -1.20 9.92
N CYS A 439 -17.94 -0.63 10.73
CA CYS A 439 -19.36 -0.96 10.72
C CYS A 439 -20.02 -0.72 9.37
N ALA A 440 -19.57 0.28 8.59
CA ALA A 440 -20.06 0.48 7.23
C ALA A 440 -19.79 -0.74 6.33
N GLY A 441 -18.65 -1.41 6.53
CA GLY A 441 -18.32 -2.66 5.85
C GLY A 441 -19.06 -3.88 6.37
N LEU A 442 -19.17 -4.02 7.69
CA LEU A 442 -19.90 -5.13 8.33
C LEU A 442 -21.39 -5.15 7.99
N LYS A 443 -22.00 -3.97 7.75
CA LYS A 443 -23.39 -3.85 7.31
C LYS A 443 -23.62 -4.35 5.88
N SER A 444 -22.57 -4.52 5.08
CA SER A 444 -22.73 -4.94 3.69
C SER A 444 -23.24 -6.38 3.58
N PRO A 445 -24.21 -6.66 2.69
CA PRO A 445 -24.62 -8.04 2.41
C PRO A 445 -23.50 -8.89 1.78
N ASN A 446 -22.44 -8.25 1.26
CA ASN A 446 -21.28 -8.94 0.71
C ASN A 446 -20.25 -9.33 1.79
N CYS A 447 -20.42 -8.91 3.05
CA CYS A 447 -19.44 -9.14 4.10
C CYS A 447 -19.44 -10.61 4.54
N GLN A 448 -18.39 -11.35 4.21
CA GLN A 448 -18.23 -12.78 4.52
C GLN A 448 -17.35 -13.06 5.75
N LEU A 449 -17.11 -12.04 6.59
CA LEU A 449 -16.19 -12.14 7.73
C LEU A 449 -16.77 -13.06 8.82
N ASN A 450 -15.99 -14.03 9.30
CA ASN A 450 -16.39 -14.96 10.36
C ASN A 450 -15.78 -14.62 11.72
N LYS A 451 -14.55 -14.08 11.75
CA LYS A 451 -13.85 -13.72 12.98
C LYS A 451 -13.32 -12.30 12.94
N LEU A 452 -13.61 -11.53 13.98
CA LEU A 452 -13.12 -10.16 14.16
C LEU A 452 -12.48 -10.04 15.55
N ARG A 453 -11.23 -9.59 15.61
CA ARG A 453 -10.55 -9.25 16.88
C ARG A 453 -10.27 -7.76 16.93
N LEU A 454 -10.81 -7.12 17.97
CA LEU A 454 -10.68 -5.72 18.31
C LEU A 454 -10.12 -5.55 19.72
N SER A 455 -9.41 -6.57 20.23
CA SER A 455 -8.93 -6.59 21.60
C SER A 455 -7.98 -5.41 21.86
N GLY A 456 -8.14 -4.64 22.94
CA GLY A 456 -7.22 -3.54 23.27
C GLY A 456 -7.28 -2.33 22.33
N CYS A 457 -8.44 -2.06 21.71
CA CYS A 457 -8.62 -1.01 20.70
C CYS A 457 -9.19 0.33 21.20
N MET A 458 -9.39 0.47 22.52
CA MET A 458 -10.04 1.63 23.16
C MET A 458 -11.48 1.85 22.68
N VAL A 459 -12.21 0.76 22.43
CA VAL A 459 -13.63 0.81 22.06
C VAL A 459 -14.46 1.02 23.33
N THR A 460 -15.39 1.96 23.30
CA THR A 460 -16.32 2.21 24.41
C THR A 460 -17.68 1.58 24.11
N GLU A 461 -18.64 1.80 25.01
CA GLU A 461 -20.03 1.39 24.82
C GLU A 461 -20.60 1.93 23.49
N GLU A 462 -20.23 3.15 23.09
CA GLU A 462 -20.73 3.75 21.85
C GLU A 462 -20.28 2.95 20.61
N GLY A 463 -19.01 2.56 20.53
CA GLY A 463 -18.49 1.73 19.46
C GLY A 463 -19.08 0.31 19.47
N CYS A 464 -19.31 -0.26 20.66
CA CYS A 464 -19.97 -1.56 20.80
C CYS A 464 -21.44 -1.53 20.37
N ALA A 465 -22.18 -0.47 20.70
CA ALA A 465 -23.54 -0.27 20.21
C ALA A 465 -23.57 -0.16 18.67
N ALA A 466 -22.59 0.52 18.07
CA ALA A 466 -22.46 0.60 16.61
C ALA A 466 -22.20 -0.78 15.98
N LEU A 467 -21.34 -1.60 16.60
CA LEU A 467 -21.09 -2.98 16.18
C LEU A 467 -22.35 -3.84 16.28
N ALA A 468 -23.08 -3.77 17.40
CA ALA A 468 -24.33 -4.50 17.58
C ALA A 468 -25.37 -4.14 16.52
N SER A 469 -25.52 -2.84 16.25
CA SER A 469 -26.38 -2.36 15.17
C SER A 469 -25.94 -2.92 13.81
N ALA A 470 -24.65 -2.89 13.48
CA ALA A 470 -24.12 -3.41 12.23
C ALA A 470 -24.41 -4.91 12.05
N LEU A 471 -24.19 -5.71 13.09
CA LEU A 471 -24.38 -7.16 13.08
C LEU A 471 -25.86 -7.57 13.05
N SER A 472 -26.76 -6.68 13.47
CA SER A 472 -28.22 -6.89 13.37
C SER A 472 -28.85 -6.46 12.04
N SER A 473 -28.16 -5.64 11.23
CA SER A 473 -28.75 -4.98 10.05
C SER A 473 -28.97 -5.93 8.85
N ASN A 474 -28.30 -7.09 8.85
CA ASN A 474 -28.36 -8.16 7.84
C ASN A 474 -27.95 -9.47 8.53
N PRO A 475 -28.28 -10.67 8.01
CA PRO A 475 -27.75 -11.92 8.57
C PRO A 475 -26.23 -11.91 8.48
N SER A 476 -25.59 -11.55 9.59
CA SER A 476 -24.14 -11.48 9.71
C SER A 476 -23.54 -12.87 9.61
N HIS A 477 -22.43 -13.00 8.89
CA HIS A 477 -21.62 -14.22 8.88
C HIS A 477 -20.61 -14.27 10.03
N LEU A 478 -20.55 -13.23 10.86
CA LEU A 478 -19.65 -13.16 12.00
C LEU A 478 -20.09 -14.15 13.08
N ARG A 479 -19.14 -14.94 13.57
CA ARG A 479 -19.33 -15.99 14.58
C ARG A 479 -18.50 -15.75 15.82
N GLU A 480 -17.28 -15.22 15.63
CA GLU A 480 -16.36 -14.94 16.71
C GLU A 480 -16.02 -13.45 16.76
N LEU A 481 -16.22 -12.83 17.93
CA LEU A 481 -15.85 -11.45 18.19
C LEU A 481 -15.04 -11.37 19.49
N ASP A 482 -13.85 -10.78 19.40
CA ASP A 482 -13.01 -10.49 20.55
C ASP A 482 -12.95 -8.99 20.80
N LEU A 483 -13.59 -8.56 21.89
CA LEU A 483 -13.62 -7.19 22.41
C LEU A 483 -12.88 -7.09 23.76
N SER A 484 -12.09 -8.09 24.15
CA SER A 484 -11.32 -8.02 25.40
C SER A 484 -10.45 -6.76 25.48
N TYR A 485 -10.17 -6.29 26.69
CA TYR A 485 -9.36 -5.11 26.97
C TYR A 485 -9.92 -3.84 26.28
N ASN A 486 -11.26 -3.72 26.20
CA ASN A 486 -12.01 -2.52 25.82
C ASN A 486 -13.06 -2.22 26.89
N HIS A 487 -13.93 -1.23 26.70
CA HIS A 487 -15.00 -0.90 27.64
C HIS A 487 -16.40 -1.00 27.00
N PRO A 488 -16.87 -2.21 26.69
CA PRO A 488 -18.09 -2.42 25.90
C PRO A 488 -19.39 -2.02 26.62
N GLY A 489 -19.37 -1.84 27.95
CA GLY A 489 -20.56 -1.51 28.76
C GLY A 489 -21.66 -2.56 28.65
N ASP A 490 -22.91 -2.16 28.92
CA ASP A 490 -24.09 -3.03 28.86
C ASP A 490 -24.43 -3.44 27.41
N SER A 491 -23.95 -2.67 26.42
CA SER A 491 -24.11 -2.99 25.00
C SER A 491 -23.51 -4.35 24.60
N ALA A 492 -22.60 -4.92 25.40
CA ALA A 492 -22.09 -6.29 25.23
C ALA A 492 -23.20 -7.36 25.19
N ASP A 493 -24.30 -7.15 25.90
CA ASP A 493 -25.40 -8.12 26.00
C ASP A 493 -26.09 -8.37 24.67
N THR A 494 -26.15 -7.35 23.81
CA THR A 494 -26.75 -7.44 22.47
C THR A 494 -25.93 -8.31 21.51
N LEU A 495 -24.66 -8.57 21.82
CA LEU A 495 -23.72 -9.34 21.01
C LEU A 495 -23.65 -10.83 21.39
N LYS A 496 -24.37 -11.27 22.43
CA LYS A 496 -24.35 -12.65 22.96
C LYS A 496 -24.92 -13.72 22.01
N HIS A 497 -25.47 -13.31 20.86
CA HIS A 497 -25.95 -14.21 19.81
C HIS A 497 -24.81 -14.83 18.97
N LEU A 498 -23.57 -14.35 19.12
CA LEU A 498 -22.38 -14.90 18.45
C LEU A 498 -21.95 -16.24 19.08
N GLU A 499 -21.37 -17.13 18.28
CA GLU A 499 -20.86 -18.44 18.74
C GLU A 499 -19.76 -18.29 19.81
N LYS A 500 -18.91 -17.25 19.66
CA LYS A 500 -17.87 -16.91 20.64
C LYS A 500 -17.75 -15.40 20.79
N LEU A 501 -17.93 -14.92 22.02
CA LEU A 501 -17.77 -13.51 22.38
C LEU A 501 -16.81 -13.40 23.57
N ASN A 502 -15.76 -12.59 23.43
CA ASN A 502 -14.87 -12.22 24.53
C ASN A 502 -15.03 -10.73 24.84
N VAL A 503 -15.36 -10.38 26.09
CA VAL A 503 -15.64 -9.01 26.54
C VAL A 503 -14.96 -8.68 27.87
N ASP A 504 -13.95 -9.48 28.27
CA ASP A 504 -13.17 -9.19 29.48
C ASP A 504 -12.48 -7.83 29.33
N HIS A 505 -12.95 -6.81 30.05
CA HIS A 505 -12.51 -5.42 29.86
C HIS A 505 -11.17 -5.11 30.52
N GLY A 506 -10.66 -5.96 31.42
CA GLY A 506 -9.36 -5.78 32.08
C GLY A 506 -9.20 -4.52 32.94
N GLY A 507 -10.23 -3.65 33.05
CA GLY A 507 -10.25 -2.40 33.85
C GLY A 507 -10.40 -1.12 33.01
N GLU A 508 -10.76 0.01 33.64
CA GLU A 508 -11.01 1.31 32.93
C GLU A 508 -9.75 1.89 32.24
N PHE A 509 -8.56 1.52 32.71
CA PHE A 509 -7.28 2.04 32.21
C PHE A 509 -6.99 1.66 30.75
N TRP A 510 -7.67 0.65 30.19
CA TRP A 510 -7.54 0.28 28.78
C TRP A 510 -8.10 1.33 27.80
N ILE A 511 -8.85 2.33 28.27
CA ILE A 511 -9.35 3.46 27.47
C ILE A 511 -8.33 4.62 27.41
N THR A 512 -7.26 4.57 28.21
CA THR A 512 -6.21 5.61 28.18
C THR A 512 -5.29 5.44 26.97
N SER A 513 -5.06 6.54 26.23
CA SER A 513 -4.14 6.52 25.09
C SER A 513 -2.67 6.35 25.49
N GLY A 514 -1.90 5.64 24.67
CA GLY A 514 -0.45 5.52 24.82
C GLY A 514 -0.01 4.25 25.57
N LEU A 515 1.17 4.29 26.21
CA LEU A 515 1.77 3.13 26.88
C LEU A 515 1.16 2.83 28.25
N HIS A 516 0.52 3.81 28.89
CA HIS A 516 -0.07 3.69 30.22
C HIS A 516 -1.17 2.63 30.31
N LYS A 517 -1.85 2.28 29.20
CA LYS A 517 -2.82 1.17 29.18
C LYS A 517 -2.20 -0.22 29.41
N TYR A 518 -0.88 -0.34 29.22
CA TYR A 518 -0.13 -1.56 29.52
C TYR A 518 0.51 -1.52 30.91
N ALA A 519 0.13 -0.55 31.75
CA ALA A 519 0.68 -0.41 33.09
C ALA A 519 0.55 -1.71 33.89
N CYS A 520 1.65 -2.15 34.49
CA CYS A 520 1.66 -3.27 35.43
C CYS A 520 2.18 -2.82 36.79
N ASP A 521 1.57 -3.38 37.84
CA ASP A 521 2.05 -3.22 39.20
C ASP A 521 3.13 -4.26 39.48
N LEU A 522 4.26 -3.79 40.00
CA LEU A 522 5.42 -4.61 40.34
C LEU A 522 5.74 -4.49 41.83
N THR A 523 6.31 -5.55 42.39
CA THR A 523 6.82 -5.59 43.76
C THR A 523 8.21 -6.23 43.79
N LEU A 524 9.09 -5.71 44.63
CA LEU A 524 10.48 -6.17 44.76
C LEU A 524 10.52 -7.47 45.56
N ASP A 525 11.20 -8.50 45.03
CA ASP A 525 11.29 -9.82 45.64
C ASP A 525 12.32 -9.84 46.78
N PRO A 526 11.90 -9.97 48.06
CA PRO A 526 12.80 -10.03 49.21
C PRO A 526 13.75 -11.22 49.20
N ASN A 527 13.42 -12.30 48.48
CA ASN A 527 14.26 -13.50 48.37
C ASN A 527 15.44 -13.30 47.41
N THR A 528 15.35 -12.33 46.49
CA THR A 528 16.43 -12.02 45.54
C THR A 528 17.33 -10.90 46.03
N ALA A 529 16.82 -10.01 46.89
CA ALA A 529 17.49 -8.80 47.32
C ALA A 529 18.84 -9.07 48.01
N HIS A 530 19.90 -8.42 47.53
CA HIS A 530 21.20 -8.44 48.18
C HIS A 530 21.13 -7.91 49.63
N ARG A 531 21.95 -8.44 50.54
CA ARG A 531 21.89 -8.10 51.98
C ARG A 531 22.24 -6.64 52.31
N HIS A 532 22.80 -5.87 51.39
CA HIS A 532 22.99 -4.41 51.53
C HIS A 532 21.85 -3.57 50.92
N LEU A 533 20.70 -4.20 50.61
CA LEU A 533 19.53 -3.53 50.09
C LEU A 533 18.38 -3.60 51.10
N VAL A 534 17.81 -2.46 51.45
CA VAL A 534 16.59 -2.38 52.26
C VAL A 534 15.40 -2.23 51.32
N LEU A 535 14.42 -3.13 51.46
CA LEU A 535 13.13 -3.00 50.81
C LEU A 535 12.17 -2.26 51.75
N SER A 536 11.49 -1.24 51.24
CA SER A 536 10.53 -0.42 51.98
C SER A 536 9.31 -0.08 51.11
N GLU A 537 8.35 0.64 51.69
CA GLU A 537 7.12 1.06 51.00
C GLU A 537 6.39 -0.15 50.40
N GLU A 538 6.11 -1.17 51.21
CA GLU A 538 5.46 -2.42 50.78
C GLU A 538 6.22 -3.12 49.64
N ASN A 539 7.55 -3.15 49.73
CA ASN A 539 8.46 -3.67 48.69
C ASN A 539 8.34 -2.92 47.35
N ARG A 540 7.93 -1.67 47.34
CA ARG A 540 7.93 -0.83 46.12
C ARG A 540 9.16 0.06 46.02
N LYS A 541 9.99 0.12 47.05
CA LYS A 541 11.24 0.88 47.06
C LYS A 541 12.40 0.05 47.56
N VAL A 542 13.54 0.19 46.89
CA VAL A 542 14.82 -0.40 47.30
C VAL A 542 15.84 0.70 47.54
N THR A 543 16.55 0.63 48.65
CA THR A 543 17.63 1.56 49.02
C THR A 543 18.90 0.79 49.34
N ARG A 544 20.05 1.23 48.81
CA ARG A 544 21.34 0.66 49.18
C ARG A 544 21.87 1.31 50.44
N VAL A 545 22.17 0.49 51.44
CA VAL A 545 22.71 0.90 52.74
C VAL A 545 24.07 0.26 53.00
N SER A 546 24.81 0.78 53.96
CA SER A 546 26.14 0.26 54.32
C SER A 546 26.03 -0.98 55.22
N GLU A 547 24.97 -1.05 56.04
CA GLU A 547 24.72 -2.12 56.99
C GLU A 547 24.16 -3.37 56.28
N GLU A 548 24.55 -4.54 56.77
CA GLU A 548 24.01 -5.81 56.28
C GLU A 548 22.65 -6.08 56.92
N GLN A 549 21.64 -6.31 56.09
CA GLN A 549 20.28 -6.61 56.48
C GLN A 549 20.13 -8.08 56.84
N SER A 550 19.34 -8.36 57.87
CA SER A 550 19.11 -9.71 58.41
C SER A 550 18.16 -10.56 57.56
N TYR A 551 18.35 -10.58 56.24
CA TYR A 551 17.57 -11.46 55.37
C TYR A 551 18.03 -12.92 55.50
N PRO A 552 17.10 -13.89 55.55
CA PRO A 552 17.43 -15.31 55.51
C PRO A 552 18.23 -15.69 54.25
N ASP A 553 19.11 -16.67 54.38
CA ASP A 553 19.77 -17.25 53.22
C ASP A 553 18.76 -17.87 52.26
N HIS A 554 18.95 -17.60 50.97
CA HIS A 554 18.08 -18.07 49.91
C HIS A 554 18.91 -18.36 48.64
N PRO A 555 18.61 -19.44 47.87
CA PRO A 555 19.32 -19.76 46.64
C PRO A 555 19.25 -18.61 45.62
N ASP A 556 18.10 -17.93 45.52
CA ASP A 556 17.88 -16.84 44.56
C ASP A 556 18.47 -15.48 44.99
N ARG A 557 19.03 -15.39 46.21
CA ARG A 557 19.58 -14.14 46.75
C ARG A 557 20.88 -13.76 46.06
N PHE A 558 21.00 -12.53 45.59
CA PHE A 558 22.30 -12.02 45.14
C PHE A 558 23.26 -11.86 46.33
N ASP A 559 24.47 -12.40 46.22
CA ASP A 559 25.47 -12.42 47.31
C ASP A 559 26.58 -11.37 47.16
N GLN A 560 26.94 -11.02 45.94
CA GLN A 560 28.03 -10.09 45.62
C GLN A 560 27.54 -8.87 44.83
N CYS A 561 26.50 -9.04 44.00
CA CYS A 561 25.91 -7.97 43.20
C CYS A 561 24.78 -7.29 43.97
N ARG A 562 24.79 -5.96 44.09
CA ARG A 562 23.78 -5.20 44.85
C ARG A 562 22.51 -5.06 44.02
N GLN A 563 21.85 -6.19 43.78
CA GLN A 563 20.74 -6.38 42.86
C GLN A 563 19.51 -6.95 43.55
N VAL A 564 18.36 -6.72 42.92
CA VAL A 564 17.06 -7.28 43.27
C VAL A 564 16.22 -7.45 42.00
N LEU A 565 15.37 -8.47 41.95
CA LEU A 565 14.33 -8.63 40.92
C LEU A 565 12.95 -8.31 41.49
N CYS A 566 11.99 -8.01 40.61
CA CYS A 566 10.58 -8.04 40.95
C CYS A 566 10.01 -9.45 40.95
N SER A 567 9.00 -9.69 41.78
CA SER A 567 8.33 -10.98 41.95
C SER A 567 7.51 -11.38 40.73
N GLU A 568 6.88 -10.41 40.07
CA GLU A 568 5.97 -10.63 38.95
C GLU A 568 6.73 -10.99 37.68
N SER A 569 6.12 -11.90 36.90
CA SER A 569 6.60 -12.22 35.56
C SER A 569 5.93 -11.32 34.53
N LEU A 570 6.75 -10.70 33.68
CA LEU A 570 6.34 -9.83 32.60
C LEU A 570 5.98 -10.68 31.38
N THR A 571 4.71 -10.63 30.95
CA THR A 571 4.21 -11.35 29.77
C THR A 571 3.43 -10.41 28.86
N GLY A 572 3.49 -10.63 27.55
CA GLY A 572 2.80 -9.82 26.55
C GLY A 572 3.34 -8.39 26.47
N ARG A 573 2.49 -7.41 26.78
CA ARG A 573 2.84 -5.99 26.79
C ARG A 573 2.79 -5.45 28.20
N CYS A 574 3.91 -4.93 28.69
CA CYS A 574 4.05 -4.42 30.04
C CYS A 574 4.67 -3.03 30.01
N TYR A 575 4.12 -2.12 30.79
CA TYR A 575 4.63 -0.77 31.00
C TYR A 575 4.77 -0.52 32.50
N TRP A 576 5.90 0.02 32.92
CA TRP A 576 6.05 0.49 34.30
C TRP A 576 7.03 1.64 34.36
N GLU A 577 6.96 2.39 35.44
CA GLU A 577 7.80 3.56 35.66
C GLU A 577 8.55 3.43 36.98
N THR A 578 9.80 3.87 36.97
CA THR A 578 10.68 3.86 38.15
C THR A 578 11.31 5.22 38.31
N GLU A 579 11.51 5.64 39.55
CA GLU A 579 12.21 6.86 39.89
C GLU A 579 13.43 6.51 40.76
N TRP A 580 14.61 6.98 40.35
CA TRP A 580 15.86 6.74 41.08
C TRP A 580 16.37 7.99 41.78
N SER A 581 17.20 7.81 42.80
CA SER A 581 17.88 8.91 43.50
C SER A 581 19.29 8.53 43.92
N GLY A 582 20.10 9.50 44.34
CA GLY A 582 21.51 9.30 44.66
C GLY A 582 22.41 9.35 43.43
N ALA A 583 23.48 8.54 43.43
CA ALA A 583 24.52 8.53 42.39
C ALA A 583 24.10 7.83 41.08
N GLY A 584 23.00 7.06 41.11
CA GLY A 584 22.47 6.38 39.93
C GLY A 584 21.97 4.96 40.21
N ALA A 585 21.41 4.34 39.19
CA ALA A 585 20.89 2.98 39.24
C ALA A 585 20.98 2.32 37.86
N VAL A 586 20.92 0.99 37.82
CA VAL A 586 20.69 0.23 36.60
C VAL A 586 19.28 -0.33 36.66
N ILE A 587 18.47 0.00 35.66
CA ILE A 587 17.11 -0.51 35.48
C ILE A 587 17.16 -1.59 34.41
N SER A 588 16.62 -2.76 34.70
CA SER A 588 16.89 -3.96 33.92
C SER A 588 15.64 -4.81 33.72
N VAL A 589 15.65 -5.56 32.63
CA VAL A 589 14.76 -6.69 32.39
C VAL A 589 15.62 -7.92 32.15
N SER A 590 15.31 -9.03 32.81
CA SER A 590 16.13 -10.24 32.75
C SER A 590 15.29 -11.51 32.86
N TYR A 591 15.80 -12.62 32.33
CA TYR A 591 15.27 -13.93 32.68
C TYR A 591 15.55 -14.27 34.15
N LYS A 592 14.70 -15.11 34.75
CA LYS A 592 14.79 -15.48 36.17
C LYS A 592 16.07 -16.27 36.48
N GLU A 593 16.68 -16.90 35.49
CA GLU A 593 17.84 -17.78 35.59
C GLU A 593 19.18 -17.03 35.72
N ILE A 594 19.17 -15.69 35.78
CA ILE A 594 20.39 -14.92 35.99
C ILE A 594 21.17 -15.42 37.22
N LYS A 595 22.48 -15.58 37.06
CA LYS A 595 23.35 -16.16 38.08
C LYS A 595 23.35 -15.26 39.32
N ARG A 596 23.10 -15.84 40.49
CA ARG A 596 22.95 -15.09 41.76
C ARG A 596 24.20 -15.04 42.61
N LYS A 597 25.11 -16.01 42.41
CA LYS A 597 26.23 -16.27 43.32
C LYS A 597 27.59 -15.99 42.68
N GLY A 598 28.48 -15.35 43.44
CA GLY A 598 29.85 -15.03 43.06
C GLY A 598 30.01 -13.74 42.24
N TRP A 599 31.26 -13.45 41.87
CA TRP A 599 31.64 -12.24 41.13
C TRP A 599 32.02 -12.56 39.68
N SER A 600 31.03 -12.58 38.78
CA SER A 600 31.26 -12.70 37.33
C SER A 600 30.29 -11.81 36.54
N ALA A 601 30.61 -11.57 35.26
CA ALA A 601 29.74 -10.82 34.35
C ALA A 601 28.32 -11.44 34.23
N ASP A 602 28.22 -12.77 34.37
CA ASP A 602 26.94 -13.49 34.35
C ASP A 602 26.01 -13.13 35.51
N CYS A 603 26.55 -12.57 36.61
CA CYS A 603 25.76 -12.14 37.76
C CYS A 603 25.23 -10.70 37.62
N LEU A 604 25.83 -9.89 36.75
CA LEU A 604 25.54 -8.45 36.67
C LEU A 604 24.53 -8.15 35.56
N PHE A 605 23.50 -7.37 35.88
CA PHE A 605 22.54 -6.92 34.88
C PHE A 605 23.22 -6.11 33.76
N GLY A 606 22.90 -6.46 32.50
CA GLY A 606 23.45 -5.84 31.29
C GLY A 606 24.79 -6.42 30.84
N CYS A 607 25.45 -7.25 31.64
CA CYS A 607 26.76 -7.85 31.34
C CYS A 607 26.68 -9.28 30.79
N ASN A 608 25.47 -9.76 30.47
CA ASN A 608 25.21 -11.10 29.96
C ASN A 608 24.13 -11.07 28.87
N VAL A 609 23.89 -12.24 28.24
CA VAL A 609 22.92 -12.39 27.13
C VAL A 609 21.47 -12.47 27.58
N ILE A 610 21.20 -12.60 28.89
CA ILE A 610 19.86 -12.81 29.46
C ILE A 610 19.34 -11.60 30.24
N SER A 611 20.00 -10.45 30.11
CA SER A 611 19.58 -9.19 30.71
C SER A 611 19.82 -8.00 29.79
N TRP A 612 18.86 -7.08 29.77
CA TRP A 612 18.85 -5.86 28.98
C TRP A 612 18.61 -4.69 29.91
N SER A 613 19.53 -3.74 29.90
CA SER A 613 19.62 -2.77 30.99
C SER A 613 19.87 -1.36 30.52
N LEU A 614 19.39 -0.40 31.30
CA LEU A 614 19.68 1.01 31.18
C LEU A 614 20.39 1.48 32.46
N ARG A 615 21.66 1.86 32.33
CA ARG A 615 22.40 2.56 33.38
C ARG A 615 21.99 4.02 33.38
N CYS A 616 21.56 4.50 34.55
CA CYS A 616 21.11 5.86 34.78
C CYS A 616 22.04 6.54 35.78
N SER A 617 22.47 7.75 35.46
CA SER A 617 23.29 8.60 36.35
C SER A 617 23.05 10.07 36.01
N ASP A 618 23.54 10.98 36.84
CA ASP A 618 23.49 12.42 36.55
C ASP A 618 24.28 12.81 35.29
N GLN A 619 25.20 11.94 34.83
CA GLN A 619 25.98 12.13 33.60
C GLN A 619 25.22 11.68 32.33
N GLY A 620 24.05 11.06 32.48
CA GLY A 620 23.22 10.59 31.36
C GLY A 620 22.91 9.09 31.42
N PHE A 621 22.49 8.57 30.27
CA PHE A 621 22.00 7.19 30.12
C PHE A 621 22.92 6.34 29.24
N THR A 622 23.11 5.07 29.63
CA THR A 622 23.86 4.10 28.84
C THR A 622 23.08 2.79 28.73
N ALA A 623 22.80 2.35 27.52
CA ALA A 623 22.21 1.04 27.28
C ALA A 623 23.29 -0.06 27.42
N LEU A 624 22.98 -1.13 28.13
CA LEU A 624 23.89 -2.24 28.44
C LEU A 624 23.25 -3.59 28.07
N HIS A 625 23.96 -4.38 27.26
CA HIS A 625 23.60 -5.76 26.98
C HIS A 625 24.83 -6.58 26.55
N ASN A 626 25.01 -7.77 27.12
CA ASN A 626 26.09 -8.69 26.78
C ASN A 626 27.50 -8.04 26.75
N ASN A 627 27.83 -7.26 27.80
CA ASN A 627 29.07 -6.49 27.93
C ASN A 627 29.28 -5.38 26.89
N ASN A 628 28.31 -5.13 26.02
CA ASN A 628 28.32 -3.96 25.15
C ASN A 628 27.59 -2.81 25.84
N SER A 629 28.16 -1.61 25.68
CA SER A 629 27.57 -0.36 26.16
C SER A 629 27.34 0.60 25.00
N THR A 630 26.19 1.26 24.98
CA THR A 630 25.88 2.33 24.02
C THR A 630 25.47 3.57 24.78
N GLU A 631 26.27 4.65 24.68
CA GLU A 631 25.93 5.94 25.26
C GLU A 631 24.77 6.59 24.48
N ILE A 632 23.84 7.20 25.22
CA ILE A 632 22.62 7.79 24.66
C ILE A 632 22.74 9.32 24.74
N SER A 633 22.75 9.99 23.58
CA SER A 633 22.95 11.44 23.45
C SER A 633 21.75 12.31 23.88
N ALA A 634 20.90 11.82 24.78
CA ALA A 634 19.77 12.60 25.29
C ALA A 634 20.27 13.74 26.19
N ALA A 635 19.65 14.92 26.10
CA ALA A 635 20.01 16.08 26.92
C ALA A 635 19.88 15.71 28.42
N SER A 636 21.02 15.64 29.11
CA SER A 636 21.08 15.39 30.55
C SER A 636 20.53 16.61 31.29
N GLY A 637 19.22 16.59 31.55
CA GLY A 637 18.52 17.60 32.35
C GLY A 637 17.57 16.92 33.32
N SER A 638 18.02 16.76 34.56
CA SER A 638 17.28 16.45 35.81
C SER A 638 16.31 15.26 35.88
N CYS A 639 16.03 14.55 34.78
CA CYS A 639 15.00 13.50 34.73
C CYS A 639 15.48 12.21 35.39
N LYS A 640 14.99 11.94 36.61
CA LYS A 640 15.28 10.70 37.37
C LYS A 640 14.22 9.62 37.22
N ARG A 641 13.16 9.91 36.46
CA ARG A 641 12.08 8.97 36.18
C ARG A 641 12.27 8.33 34.82
N VAL A 642 12.20 7.00 34.79
CA VAL A 642 12.39 6.17 33.60
C VAL A 642 11.20 5.24 33.45
N ALA A 643 10.62 5.25 32.26
CA ALA A 643 9.59 4.29 31.87
C ALA A 643 10.21 3.16 31.06
N VAL A 644 9.69 1.95 31.29
CA VAL A 644 10.09 0.75 30.56
C VAL A 644 8.84 0.17 29.89
N PHE A 645 8.97 -0.16 28.61
CA PHE A 645 7.92 -0.81 27.84
C PHE A 645 8.43 -2.07 27.17
N LEU A 646 7.83 -3.19 27.51
CA LEU A 646 8.05 -4.49 26.88
C LEU A 646 6.90 -4.76 25.91
N ASP A 647 7.22 -5.13 24.67
CA ASP A 647 6.29 -5.80 23.73
C ASP A 647 6.92 -7.12 23.29
N GLU A 648 6.62 -8.17 24.05
CA GLU A 648 7.13 -9.53 23.86
C GLU A 648 6.82 -10.05 22.45
N SER A 649 5.61 -9.78 21.95
CA SER A 649 5.15 -10.24 20.62
C SER A 649 5.97 -9.65 19.47
N SER A 650 6.44 -8.43 19.64
CA SER A 650 7.30 -7.74 18.68
C SER A 650 8.80 -8.01 18.92
N GLY A 651 9.13 -8.61 20.06
CA GLY A 651 10.51 -8.75 20.51
C GLY A 651 11.17 -7.41 20.83
N SER A 652 10.43 -6.44 21.37
CA SER A 652 10.93 -5.09 21.65
C SER A 652 10.93 -4.79 23.14
N LEU A 653 12.03 -4.23 23.65
CA LEU A 653 12.12 -3.66 24.99
C LEU A 653 12.64 -2.22 24.88
N SER A 654 11.81 -1.26 25.25
CA SER A 654 12.08 0.16 25.09
C SER A 654 12.18 0.87 26.43
N PHE A 655 13.10 1.82 26.52
CA PHE A 655 13.31 2.69 27.67
C PHE A 655 13.03 4.13 27.27
N TYR A 656 12.40 4.88 28.17
CA TYR A 656 12.04 6.29 27.98
C TYR A 656 12.39 7.09 29.23
N SER A 657 12.81 8.34 29.07
CA SER A 657 12.79 9.30 30.17
C SER A 657 11.40 9.93 30.27
N VAL A 658 10.97 10.23 31.49
CA VAL A 658 9.64 10.76 31.78
C VAL A 658 9.76 12.15 32.38
N SER A 659 9.34 13.18 31.65
CA SER A 659 9.38 14.56 32.16
C SER A 659 8.39 14.77 33.31
N ASP A 660 8.54 15.89 34.03
CA ASP A 660 7.57 16.32 35.06
C ASP A 660 6.15 16.52 34.50
N THR A 661 6.03 16.73 33.19
CA THR A 661 4.74 16.82 32.47
C THR A 661 4.24 15.47 31.96
N HIS A 662 4.81 14.34 32.42
CA HIS A 662 4.53 12.98 31.97
C HIS A 662 4.76 12.72 30.47
N THR A 663 5.61 13.51 29.82
CA THR A 663 5.97 13.30 28.42
C THR A 663 7.08 12.26 28.31
N LEU A 664 6.87 11.25 27.46
CA LEU A 664 7.85 10.19 27.21
C LEU A 664 8.84 10.62 26.12
N THR A 665 10.13 10.65 26.47
CA THR A 665 11.22 10.82 25.50
C THR A 665 11.94 9.48 25.33
N HIS A 666 11.98 8.95 24.11
CA HIS A 666 12.63 7.66 23.82
C HIS A 666 14.13 7.74 24.08
N LEU A 667 14.66 6.75 24.81
CA LEU A 667 16.09 6.63 25.11
C LEU A 667 16.74 5.52 24.29
N HIS A 668 16.19 4.30 24.36
CA HIS A 668 16.77 3.14 23.69
C HIS A 668 15.75 2.02 23.47
N THR A 669 15.95 1.19 22.45
CA THR A 669 15.17 -0.03 22.23
C THR A 669 16.09 -1.20 21.94
N PHE A 670 15.97 -2.27 22.73
CA PHE A 670 16.52 -3.57 22.40
C PHE A 670 15.52 -4.37 21.56
N THR A 671 16.03 -5.08 20.55
CA THR A 671 15.23 -6.02 19.76
C THR A 671 15.76 -7.43 19.97
N HIS A 672 14.93 -8.32 20.50
CA HIS A 672 15.30 -9.70 20.81
C HIS A 672 14.10 -10.65 20.74
N THR A 673 14.34 -11.92 20.44
CA THR A 673 13.32 -12.96 20.59
C THR A 673 13.34 -13.46 22.03
N PHE A 674 12.40 -13.01 22.85
CA PHE A 674 12.30 -13.48 24.23
C PHE A 674 11.72 -14.91 24.25
N THR A 675 12.42 -15.83 24.93
CA THR A 675 12.08 -17.27 24.93
C THR A 675 11.65 -17.79 26.30
N GLN A 676 11.76 -16.96 27.33
CA GLN A 676 11.46 -17.29 28.72
C GLN A 676 10.77 -16.09 29.39
N PRO A 677 10.01 -16.32 30.46
CA PRO A 677 9.36 -15.24 31.18
C PRO A 677 10.37 -14.24 31.74
N LEU A 678 10.07 -12.95 31.58
CA LEU A 678 10.96 -11.85 31.96
C LEU A 678 10.59 -11.30 33.34
N HIS A 679 11.58 -10.73 34.02
CA HIS A 679 11.40 -10.04 35.30
C HIS A 679 12.09 -8.68 35.26
N ALA A 680 11.46 -7.67 35.84
CA ALA A 680 12.10 -6.38 36.09
C ALA A 680 13.16 -6.54 37.19
N GLY A 681 14.23 -5.75 37.14
CA GLY A 681 15.32 -5.81 38.09
C GLY A 681 16.08 -4.50 38.22
N PHE A 682 16.76 -4.36 39.36
CA PHE A 682 17.50 -3.14 39.70
C PHE A 682 18.87 -3.45 40.28
N ASN A 683 19.89 -2.69 39.88
CA ASN A 683 21.20 -2.63 40.53
C ASN A 683 21.43 -1.22 41.07
N LEU A 684 21.90 -1.10 42.32
CA LEU A 684 22.01 0.20 43.00
C LEU A 684 23.46 0.62 43.27
N TYR A 685 23.77 1.87 42.94
CA TYR A 685 25.01 2.52 43.37
C TYR A 685 24.95 2.93 44.84
N THR A 686 26.12 3.25 45.40
CA THR A 686 26.24 3.65 46.81
C THR A 686 25.32 4.83 47.12
N ASN A 687 24.61 4.77 48.26
CA ASN A 687 23.66 5.79 48.72
C ASN A 687 22.58 6.16 47.69
N SER A 688 22.14 5.18 46.90
CA SER A 688 21.11 5.36 45.87
C SER A 688 19.85 4.56 46.23
N SER A 689 18.72 4.98 45.68
CA SER A 689 17.45 4.25 45.81
C SER A 689 16.71 4.20 44.48
N VAL A 690 15.81 3.23 44.34
CA VAL A 690 14.87 3.13 43.22
C VAL A 690 13.49 2.86 43.79
N SER A 691 12.50 3.64 43.36
CA SER A 691 11.09 3.49 43.73
C SER A 691 10.26 3.15 42.49
N LEU A 692 9.39 2.16 42.61
CA LEU A 692 8.38 1.83 41.61
C LEU A 692 7.26 2.89 41.69
N CYS A 693 7.03 3.61 40.59
CA CYS A 693 6.05 4.70 40.55
C CYS A 693 4.62 4.12 40.55
N HIS A 694 3.70 4.78 41.24
CA HIS A 694 2.28 4.54 41.00
C HIS A 694 1.88 5.26 39.72
N ILE A 695 1.40 4.49 38.75
CA ILE A 695 0.75 5.04 37.57
C ILE A 695 -0.70 5.29 37.99
N LYS A 696 -1.05 6.55 38.28
CA LYS A 696 -2.43 6.91 38.59
C LYS A 696 -3.27 6.62 37.35
N HIS A 697 -4.23 5.71 37.51
CA HIS A 697 -5.24 5.40 36.50
C HIS A 697 -6.28 6.50 36.42
#